data_AF-A0A524QXS1-F1
#
_entry.id   AF-A0A524QXS1-F1
#
_cell.length_a   1.000
_cell.length_b   1.000
_cell.length_c   1.000
_cell.angle_alpha   90.00
_cell.angle_beta   90.00
_cell.angle_gamma   90.00
#
_symmetry.space_group_name_H-M   'P 1'
#
loop_
_entity.id
_entity.type
_entity.pdbx_description
1 polymer ?
#
loop_
_entity_poly.entity_id
_entity_poly.type
_entity_poly.pdbx_seq_one_letter_code
_entity_poly.pdbx_strand_id
1 'polypeptide(L)'
;MPRTIVMLLIFLALCVSVTRGQEKSYDYRNLTPQDIEELQAERHQFYKAETADRERAIKAQLSQREVLVDGNQADYDVRYYGITVKLDFATGTIQGNVQYKIRSNIAALNRVDLNLVDQLGVDSVRFGSTAASFTHSADMLKITTPTPYAQNVEFDMAVYYQGTPATDGAQGMIFGSVSGYTMCYTNCEPFGSRMWWPCKDYSLDKPDSVDISIDYPSIYKVASNGVIVSDVSSGSGRKLIHYKHNYPIATYLVAFTCANFVFGQQTWTYGAINMPVVTYTLPNAYAAKNSFETWMLPVLTHLSDKFGTYPFATEKAGSAHFGWGGAMEHQTCTFYIPSFYTDWVIAHETGHQWWGDMITCKTFNHVWLNEGFASYSEPIFFESYYNSQAAYFNYMQTQKYLGPGTVYVENPQTDDIFDGNLSYDKGSWIVHMLRGVLGDTTFFRVIHDYYDSPFKYGSLTTEDFSDFVSSRVGSDMYWFFHEWVYGDGHPDYEITWRCERDTSIAGGFNLYYVIVQTQTGGTFFRMPVKTQFVKTGGTLDTTIWSEGSAQFLTLHFADSVTNIVVDPQQWILRTVTTVPFGMRVVTPVPPDGEVGLPYSWKLETIGGVTPYHWTLLGGDLPYGLEFNGDTIGTVTGTPTWAATFYYNAIVTDSDSPPKSQTISFAHTIGNAVAHPVCGDANADEDIDISDAVYLIAYIFSGGPAPTPTIRGDADCTGSIDISDVVYLVSYIFAGGSTPQCP
;
A
#
# COMPACT_ATOMS: atom_id res chain seq x y z
N MET A 1 -30.06 29.44 -1.55
CA MET A 1 -29.71 28.97 -2.91
C MET A 1 -30.00 27.48 -3.00
N PRO A 2 -30.55 26.93 -4.10
CA PRO A 2 -30.86 25.52 -4.16
C PRO A 2 -29.56 24.70 -4.21
N ARG A 3 -29.47 23.66 -3.37
CA ARG A 3 -28.35 22.71 -3.26
C ARG A 3 -27.88 22.14 -4.61
N THR A 4 -28.74 22.15 -5.62
CA THR A 4 -28.45 21.69 -6.99
C THR A 4 -27.46 22.60 -7.75
N ILE A 5 -27.39 23.89 -7.47
CA ILE A 5 -26.46 24.83 -8.14
C ILE A 5 -25.06 24.77 -7.53
N VAL A 6 -24.98 24.53 -6.21
CA VAL A 6 -23.69 24.31 -5.51
C VAL A 6 -23.08 22.97 -5.92
N MET A 7 -23.91 21.93 -6.12
CA MET A 7 -23.44 20.63 -6.59
C MET A 7 -23.03 20.66 -8.08
N LEU A 8 -23.67 21.49 -8.92
CA LEU A 8 -23.27 21.70 -10.32
C LEU A 8 -21.99 22.55 -10.43
N LEU A 9 -21.80 23.54 -9.56
CA LEU A 9 -20.56 24.34 -9.48
C LEU A 9 -19.38 23.55 -8.91
N ILE A 10 -19.62 22.61 -7.99
CA ILE A 10 -18.60 21.66 -7.51
C ILE A 10 -18.30 20.61 -8.59
N PHE A 11 -19.30 20.14 -9.36
CA PHE A 11 -19.05 19.25 -10.51
C PHE A 11 -18.32 19.97 -11.65
N LEU A 12 -18.61 21.25 -11.92
CA LEU A 12 -17.84 22.06 -12.88
C LEU A 12 -16.43 22.39 -12.36
N ALA A 13 -16.25 22.63 -11.06
CA ALA A 13 -14.92 22.80 -10.47
C ALA A 13 -14.09 21.49 -10.50
N LEU A 14 -14.73 20.33 -10.32
CA LEU A 14 -14.11 19.01 -10.42
C LEU A 14 -13.82 18.59 -11.87
N CYS A 15 -14.64 19.00 -12.85
CA CYS A 15 -14.33 18.79 -14.27
C CYS A 15 -13.21 19.72 -14.78
N VAL A 16 -13.02 20.88 -14.14
CA VAL A 16 -11.95 21.84 -14.47
C VAL A 16 -10.62 21.48 -13.77
N SER A 17 -10.62 20.75 -12.65
CA SER A 17 -9.36 20.26 -12.04
C SER A 17 -8.83 18.96 -12.67
N VAL A 18 -9.68 18.10 -13.22
CA VAL A 18 -9.25 16.90 -13.97
C VAL A 18 -8.60 17.24 -15.33
N THR A 19 -8.77 18.47 -15.81
CA THR A 19 -8.12 18.98 -17.03
C THR A 19 -6.94 19.92 -16.76
N ARG A 20 -6.64 20.23 -15.48
CA ARG A 20 -5.45 21.00 -15.11
C ARG A 20 -4.24 20.09 -14.91
N GLY A 21 -3.78 19.50 -16.01
CA GLY A 21 -2.34 19.28 -16.16
C GLY A 21 -1.69 20.66 -16.26
N GLN A 22 -1.39 21.29 -15.13
CA GLN A 22 -0.59 22.52 -15.14
C GLN A 22 0.76 22.18 -15.75
N GLU A 23 0.96 22.52 -17.03
CA GLU A 23 2.27 22.47 -17.67
C GLU A 23 3.18 23.44 -16.92
N LYS A 24 3.99 22.90 -16.01
CA LYS A 24 5.06 23.66 -15.37
C LYS A 24 6.33 23.40 -16.16
N SER A 25 6.83 24.47 -16.77
CA SER A 25 8.20 24.54 -17.27
C SER A 25 9.10 24.85 -16.09
N TYR A 26 10.22 24.16 -16.00
CA TYR A 26 11.16 24.31 -14.91
C TYR A 26 12.54 24.30 -15.56
N ASP A 27 13.40 25.25 -15.19
CA ASP A 27 14.70 25.44 -15.81
C ASP A 27 15.80 24.71 -15.01
N TYR A 28 16.34 23.61 -15.56
CA TYR A 28 17.18 22.65 -14.81
C TYR A 28 18.64 22.57 -15.24
N ARG A 29 19.17 23.64 -15.84
CA ARG A 29 20.49 23.66 -16.50
C ARG A 29 21.67 23.11 -15.69
N ASN A 30 21.61 23.14 -14.36
CA ASN A 30 22.70 22.72 -13.45
C ASN A 30 22.23 21.91 -12.22
N LEU A 31 21.03 21.33 -12.27
CA LEU A 31 20.41 20.68 -11.11
C LEU A 31 20.84 19.20 -10.97
N THR A 32 21.14 18.81 -9.74
CA THR A 32 21.42 17.44 -9.30
C THR A 32 20.13 16.61 -9.26
N PRO A 33 20.19 15.27 -9.14
CA PRO A 33 19.00 14.47 -8.89
C PRO A 33 18.15 14.98 -7.70
N GLN A 34 18.80 15.49 -6.65
CA GLN A 34 18.14 15.99 -5.45
C GLN A 34 17.26 17.21 -5.75
N ASP A 35 17.75 18.13 -6.59
CA ASP A 35 16.99 19.33 -6.94
C ASP A 35 15.71 18.99 -7.75
N ILE A 36 15.75 17.93 -8.57
CA ILE A 36 14.57 17.42 -9.28
C ILE A 36 13.58 16.80 -8.29
N GLU A 37 14.06 16.07 -7.30
CA GLU A 37 13.23 15.47 -6.26
C GLU A 37 12.55 16.54 -5.39
N GLU A 38 13.24 17.61 -5.02
CA GLU A 38 12.70 18.73 -4.22
C GLU A 38 11.56 19.46 -4.96
N LEU A 39 11.75 19.78 -6.24
CA LEU A 39 10.72 20.44 -7.06
C LEU A 39 9.48 19.57 -7.27
N GLN A 40 9.66 18.25 -7.42
CA GLN A 40 8.54 17.33 -7.48
C GLN A 40 7.85 17.14 -6.13
N ALA A 41 8.58 17.25 -5.01
CA ALA A 41 8.00 17.15 -3.68
C ALA A 41 6.98 18.27 -3.42
N GLU A 42 7.24 19.50 -3.86
CA GLU A 42 6.28 20.61 -3.75
C GLU A 42 4.99 20.35 -4.51
N ARG A 43 5.10 19.86 -5.74
CA ARG A 43 3.95 19.45 -6.56
C ARG A 43 3.16 18.33 -5.88
N HIS A 44 3.87 17.33 -5.38
CA HIS A 44 3.25 16.20 -4.70
C HIS A 44 2.47 16.64 -3.44
N GLN A 45 2.97 17.64 -2.71
CA GLN A 45 2.25 18.24 -1.58
C GLN A 45 0.93 18.90 -2.02
N PHE A 46 0.91 19.56 -3.17
CA PHE A 46 -0.32 20.15 -3.71
C PHE A 46 -1.38 19.07 -4.04
N TYR A 47 -0.98 18.01 -4.77
CA TYR A 47 -1.91 16.90 -5.08
C TYR A 47 -2.41 16.21 -3.81
N LYS A 48 -1.54 16.00 -2.82
CA LYS A 48 -1.93 15.47 -1.50
C LYS A 48 -3.00 16.33 -0.83
N ALA A 49 -2.85 17.66 -0.87
CA ALA A 49 -3.84 18.56 -0.28
C ALA A 49 -5.22 18.47 -0.97
N GLU A 50 -5.25 18.27 -2.29
CA GLU A 50 -6.49 18.16 -3.06
C GLU A 50 -7.25 16.86 -2.78
N THR A 51 -6.56 15.75 -2.54
CA THR A 51 -7.19 14.43 -2.35
C THR A 51 -7.45 14.05 -0.89
N ALA A 52 -6.79 14.71 0.07
CA ALA A 52 -6.80 14.35 1.49
C ALA A 52 -8.20 14.24 2.12
N ASP A 53 -9.14 15.14 1.79
CA ASP A 53 -10.48 15.10 2.38
C ASP A 53 -11.30 13.90 1.89
N ARG A 54 -11.18 13.58 0.60
CA ARG A 54 -11.84 12.41 0.01
C ARG A 54 -11.27 11.12 0.59
N GLU A 55 -9.95 11.05 0.69
CA GLU A 55 -9.22 9.91 1.26
C GLU A 55 -9.61 9.67 2.73
N ARG A 56 -9.64 10.73 3.55
CA ARG A 56 -10.11 10.65 4.94
C ARG A 56 -11.55 10.14 5.05
N ALA A 57 -12.43 10.58 4.15
CA ALA A 57 -13.83 10.13 4.16
C ALA A 57 -13.97 8.64 3.81
N ILE A 58 -13.25 8.16 2.78
CA ILE A 58 -13.27 6.74 2.38
C ILE A 58 -12.66 5.88 3.49
N LYS A 59 -11.53 6.30 4.06
CA LYS A 59 -10.89 5.61 5.18
C LYS A 59 -11.83 5.47 6.37
N ALA A 60 -12.50 6.55 6.75
CA ALA A 60 -13.48 6.53 7.84
C ALA A 60 -14.61 5.54 7.57
N GLN A 61 -15.12 5.48 6.34
CA GLN A 61 -16.14 4.52 5.95
C GLN A 61 -15.65 3.06 6.05
N LEU A 62 -14.44 2.76 5.55
CA LEU A 62 -13.86 1.41 5.60
C LEU A 62 -13.57 0.98 7.04
N SER A 63 -13.04 1.87 7.88
CA SER A 63 -12.76 1.59 9.30
C SER A 63 -14.02 1.32 10.13
N GLN A 64 -15.20 1.72 9.64
CA GLN A 64 -16.50 1.52 10.28
C GLN A 64 -17.24 0.27 9.78
N ARG A 65 -16.72 -0.45 8.77
CA ARG A 65 -17.33 -1.71 8.32
C ARG A 65 -17.34 -2.68 9.51
N GLU A 66 -18.53 -3.06 9.97
CA GLU A 66 -18.70 -3.95 11.12
C GLU A 66 -18.09 -5.32 10.84
N VAL A 67 -17.28 -5.80 11.79
CA VAL A 67 -16.86 -7.22 11.80
C VAL A 67 -18.08 -8.01 12.27
N LEU A 68 -18.69 -8.75 11.35
CA LEU A 68 -19.77 -9.68 11.70
C LEU A 68 -19.19 -10.80 12.57
N VAL A 69 -19.65 -10.84 13.82
CA VAL A 69 -19.39 -11.95 14.75
C VAL A 69 -20.70 -12.70 14.99
N ASP A 70 -20.62 -14.02 15.16
CA ASP A 70 -21.82 -14.83 15.31
C ASP A 70 -22.44 -14.70 16.71
N GLY A 71 -23.77 -14.70 16.76
CA GLY A 71 -24.52 -14.76 18.02
C GLY A 71 -24.15 -13.63 18.97
N ASN A 72 -23.65 -13.99 20.17
CA ASN A 72 -23.15 -13.03 21.16
C ASN A 72 -21.64 -13.09 21.40
N GLN A 73 -20.87 -13.55 20.42
CA GLN A 73 -19.44 -13.81 20.58
C GLN A 73 -18.59 -12.56 20.88
N ALA A 74 -19.07 -11.34 20.57
CA ALA A 74 -18.41 -10.09 21.01
C ALA A 74 -18.55 -9.82 22.52
N ASP A 75 -19.56 -10.39 23.18
CA ASP A 75 -19.90 -10.09 24.58
C ASP A 75 -18.90 -10.71 25.58
N TYR A 76 -17.98 -11.54 25.10
CA TYR A 76 -16.97 -12.21 25.92
C TYR A 76 -15.68 -12.45 25.12
N ASP A 77 -14.58 -12.68 25.82
CA ASP A 77 -13.24 -12.97 25.31
C ASP A 77 -12.81 -14.35 25.82
N VAL A 78 -12.39 -15.25 24.94
CA VAL A 78 -11.88 -16.57 25.36
C VAL A 78 -10.38 -16.48 25.56
N ARG A 79 -9.92 -16.61 26.80
CA ARG A 79 -8.51 -16.44 27.19
C ARG A 79 -7.69 -17.73 27.02
N TYR A 80 -8.35 -18.89 27.06
CA TYR A 80 -7.68 -20.19 26.99
C TYR A 80 -8.64 -21.28 26.49
N TYR A 81 -8.07 -22.21 25.72
CA TYR A 81 -8.71 -23.50 25.40
C TYR A 81 -7.87 -24.67 25.90
N GLY A 82 -8.51 -25.64 26.55
CA GLY A 82 -7.96 -26.96 26.85
C GLY A 82 -8.72 -28.02 26.06
N ILE A 83 -8.19 -28.42 24.92
CA ILE A 83 -8.85 -29.32 23.96
C ILE A 83 -8.38 -30.74 24.20
N THR A 84 -9.29 -31.65 24.54
CA THR A 84 -9.03 -33.10 24.61
C THR A 84 -9.88 -33.82 23.57
N VAL A 85 -9.25 -34.59 22.68
CA VAL A 85 -9.94 -35.39 21.66
C VAL A 85 -9.46 -36.84 21.70
N LYS A 86 -10.41 -37.77 21.76
CA LYS A 86 -10.16 -39.20 21.61
C LYS A 86 -10.54 -39.66 20.22
N LEU A 87 -9.58 -40.25 19.51
CA LEU A 87 -9.75 -40.71 18.12
C LEU A 87 -10.23 -42.17 18.07
N ASP A 88 -11.25 -42.42 17.25
CA ASP A 88 -11.63 -43.76 16.78
C ASP A 88 -11.49 -43.86 15.26
N PHE A 89 -10.37 -44.42 14.82
CA PHE A 89 -10.06 -44.65 13.41
C PHE A 89 -10.95 -45.71 12.74
N ALA A 90 -11.57 -46.61 13.50
CA ALA A 90 -12.41 -47.66 12.91
C ALA A 90 -13.76 -47.11 12.46
N THR A 91 -14.29 -46.15 13.20
CA THR A 91 -15.60 -45.52 12.91
C THR A 91 -15.48 -44.12 12.32
N GLY A 92 -14.30 -43.49 12.37
CA GLY A 92 -14.11 -42.10 11.97
C GLY A 92 -14.80 -41.12 12.91
N THR A 93 -14.88 -41.45 14.21
CA THR A 93 -15.57 -40.65 15.22
C THR A 93 -14.60 -40.11 16.27
N ILE A 94 -15.07 -39.10 16.99
CA ILE A 94 -14.36 -38.50 18.12
C ILE A 94 -15.23 -38.44 19.37
N GLN A 95 -14.56 -38.46 20.52
CA GLN A 95 -15.11 -38.00 21.81
C GLN A 95 -14.25 -36.83 22.27
N GLY A 96 -14.88 -35.69 22.49
CA GLY A 96 -14.20 -34.43 22.76
C GLY A 96 -14.62 -33.80 24.09
N ASN A 97 -13.68 -33.08 24.68
CA ASN A 97 -13.87 -32.20 25.82
C ASN A 97 -13.07 -30.92 25.58
N VAL A 98 -13.73 -29.77 25.56
CA VAL A 98 -13.05 -28.47 25.51
C VAL A 98 -13.28 -27.76 26.83
N GLN A 99 -12.20 -27.36 27.47
CA GLN A 99 -12.18 -26.47 28.63
C GLN A 99 -11.93 -25.05 28.17
N TYR A 100 -12.60 -24.09 28.78
CA TYR A 100 -12.51 -22.68 28.42
C TYR A 100 -12.22 -21.88 29.68
N LYS A 101 -11.35 -20.87 29.53
CA LYS A 101 -11.34 -19.71 30.43
C LYS A 101 -11.89 -18.52 29.67
N ILE A 102 -12.94 -17.90 30.19
CA ILE A 102 -13.68 -16.85 29.49
C ILE A 102 -13.72 -15.60 30.36
N ARG A 103 -13.50 -14.42 29.78
CA ARG A 103 -13.72 -13.11 30.39
C ARG A 103 -14.98 -12.47 29.82
N SER A 104 -15.88 -11.98 30.66
CA SER A 104 -17.02 -11.20 30.19
C SER A 104 -16.61 -9.79 29.74
N ASN A 105 -17.12 -9.31 28.60
CA ASN A 105 -16.90 -7.95 28.10
C ASN A 105 -18.08 -7.00 28.38
N ILE A 106 -19.18 -7.50 28.93
CA ILE A 106 -20.42 -6.75 29.19
C ILE A 106 -20.85 -6.83 30.65
N ALA A 107 -21.75 -5.95 31.08
CA ALA A 107 -22.14 -5.84 32.49
C ALA A 107 -22.89 -7.05 33.06
N ALA A 108 -23.51 -7.88 32.23
CA ALA A 108 -24.32 -9.03 32.65
C ALA A 108 -24.37 -10.11 31.56
N LEU A 109 -23.27 -10.82 31.35
CA LEU A 109 -23.20 -11.93 30.39
C LEU A 109 -23.98 -13.13 30.92
N ASN A 110 -25.07 -13.48 30.25
CA ASN A 110 -25.95 -14.58 30.63
C ASN A 110 -25.98 -15.74 29.62
N ARG A 111 -25.25 -15.62 28.51
CA ARG A 111 -25.19 -16.59 27.41
C ARG A 111 -23.78 -16.65 26.80
N VAL A 112 -23.39 -17.81 26.29
CA VAL A 112 -22.15 -18.02 25.52
C VAL A 112 -22.51 -18.79 24.25
N ASP A 113 -22.27 -18.22 23.08
CA ASP A 113 -22.58 -18.81 21.77
C ASP A 113 -21.29 -19.30 21.07
N LEU A 114 -21.15 -20.60 20.80
CA LEU A 114 -19.99 -21.19 20.13
C LEU A 114 -20.40 -21.82 18.79
N ASN A 115 -19.56 -21.70 17.77
CA ASN A 115 -19.72 -22.44 16.52
C ASN A 115 -19.40 -23.91 16.77
N LEU A 116 -20.29 -24.81 16.33
CA LEU A 116 -20.09 -26.25 16.34
C LEU A 116 -21.05 -26.88 15.35
N VAL A 117 -20.56 -27.67 14.39
CA VAL A 117 -21.44 -28.34 13.41
C VAL A 117 -22.48 -29.25 14.08
N ASP A 118 -23.70 -29.28 13.57
CA ASP A 118 -24.83 -30.07 14.10
C ASP A 118 -24.54 -31.60 14.09
N GLN A 119 -23.55 -32.04 13.32
CA GLN A 119 -23.08 -33.44 13.28
C GLN A 119 -22.41 -33.91 14.58
N LEU A 120 -21.89 -32.98 15.38
CA LEU A 120 -21.22 -33.27 16.65
C LEU A 120 -22.20 -33.05 17.80
N GLY A 121 -22.75 -34.14 18.33
CA GLY A 121 -23.70 -34.08 19.44
C GLY A 121 -23.03 -33.61 20.73
N VAL A 122 -23.63 -32.61 21.38
CA VAL A 122 -23.19 -32.11 22.70
C VAL A 122 -23.84 -32.94 23.81
N ASP A 123 -23.01 -33.64 24.59
CA ASP A 123 -23.46 -34.48 25.69
C ASP A 123 -23.79 -33.66 26.94
N SER A 124 -22.92 -32.70 27.29
CA SER A 124 -23.15 -31.82 28.43
C SER A 124 -22.27 -30.57 28.39
N VAL A 125 -22.74 -29.51 29.04
CA VAL A 125 -21.98 -28.29 29.29
C VAL A 125 -21.93 -28.03 30.80
N ARG A 126 -20.76 -27.63 31.31
CA ARG A 126 -20.52 -27.46 32.75
C ARG A 126 -19.78 -26.18 33.08
N PHE A 127 -20.11 -25.59 34.22
CA PHE A 127 -19.38 -24.51 34.88
C PHE A 127 -18.87 -25.05 36.23
N GLY A 128 -17.61 -25.48 36.26
CA GLY A 128 -17.10 -26.32 37.35
C GLY A 128 -17.89 -27.62 37.48
N SER A 129 -18.51 -27.85 38.64
CA SER A 129 -19.37 -29.01 38.88
C SER A 129 -20.83 -28.82 38.46
N THR A 130 -21.22 -27.60 38.06
CA THR A 130 -22.62 -27.25 37.77
C THR A 130 -22.94 -27.50 36.30
N ALA A 131 -24.00 -28.28 36.00
CA ALA A 131 -24.48 -28.47 34.64
C ALA A 131 -25.24 -27.21 34.14
N ALA A 132 -25.09 -26.90 32.86
CA ALA A 132 -25.78 -25.79 32.19
C ALA A 132 -26.76 -26.28 31.13
N SER A 133 -27.84 -25.52 30.92
CA SER A 133 -28.75 -25.72 29.79
C SER A 133 -28.15 -25.12 28.52
N PHE A 134 -28.34 -25.81 27.39
CA PHE A 134 -27.89 -25.36 26.09
C PHE A 134 -28.88 -25.76 24.98
N THR A 135 -28.76 -25.11 23.83
CA THR A 135 -29.37 -25.52 22.57
C THR A 135 -28.29 -25.64 21.51
N HIS A 136 -28.38 -26.64 20.64
CA HIS A 136 -27.47 -26.82 19.52
C HIS A 136 -28.28 -27.06 18.26
N SER A 137 -28.18 -26.14 17.31
CA SER A 137 -28.88 -26.18 16.04
C SER A 137 -28.31 -25.13 15.08
N ALA A 138 -28.35 -25.40 13.78
CA ALA A 138 -27.84 -24.50 12.75
C ALA A 138 -26.37 -24.14 12.99
N ASP A 139 -25.58 -25.17 13.33
CA ASP A 139 -24.14 -25.12 13.59
C ASP A 139 -23.73 -24.15 14.73
N MET A 140 -24.65 -23.88 15.65
CA MET A 140 -24.47 -22.94 16.75
C MET A 140 -24.89 -23.56 18.09
N LEU A 141 -23.96 -23.60 19.04
CA LEU A 141 -24.14 -24.03 20.41
C LEU A 141 -24.37 -22.82 21.32
N LYS A 142 -25.59 -22.64 21.82
CA LYS A 142 -25.99 -21.54 22.71
C LYS A 142 -26.11 -22.03 24.13
N ILE A 143 -25.26 -21.53 25.03
CA ILE A 143 -25.12 -22.00 26.41
C ILE A 143 -25.64 -20.94 27.37
N THR A 144 -26.54 -21.30 28.27
CA THR A 144 -27.00 -20.39 29.33
C THR A 144 -26.07 -20.47 30.53
N THR A 145 -25.56 -19.33 31.01
CA THR A 145 -24.72 -19.29 32.22
C THR A 145 -25.58 -19.55 33.47
N PRO A 146 -25.05 -20.18 34.53
CA PRO A 146 -25.82 -20.42 35.76
C PRO A 146 -26.24 -19.14 36.48
N THR A 147 -25.42 -18.09 36.36
CA THR A 147 -25.66 -16.73 36.84
C THR A 147 -25.06 -15.73 35.86
N PRO A 148 -25.62 -14.52 35.70
CA PRO A 148 -24.97 -13.49 34.90
C PRO A 148 -23.58 -13.14 35.44
N TYR A 149 -22.57 -13.12 34.58
CA TYR A 149 -21.22 -12.67 34.91
C TYR A 149 -21.07 -11.17 34.65
N ALA A 150 -20.46 -10.45 35.58
CA ALA A 150 -20.19 -9.03 35.44
C ALA A 150 -19.02 -8.77 34.49
N GLN A 151 -18.93 -7.55 33.96
CA GLN A 151 -17.85 -7.14 33.06
C GLN A 151 -16.48 -7.37 33.71
N ASN A 152 -15.53 -7.87 32.92
CA ASN A 152 -14.17 -8.23 33.31
C ASN A 152 -14.06 -9.41 34.29
N VAL A 153 -15.15 -10.09 34.64
CA VAL A 153 -15.09 -11.33 35.44
C VAL A 153 -14.69 -12.50 34.55
N GLU A 154 -13.70 -13.26 35.01
CA GLU A 154 -13.30 -14.53 34.40
C GLU A 154 -14.01 -15.72 35.03
N PHE A 155 -14.35 -16.72 34.21
CA PHE A 155 -14.96 -17.97 34.65
C PHE A 155 -14.54 -19.15 33.76
N ASP A 156 -14.66 -20.35 34.32
CA ASP A 156 -14.33 -21.59 33.62
C ASP A 156 -15.61 -22.30 33.13
N MET A 157 -15.52 -22.89 31.94
CA MET A 157 -16.57 -23.69 31.32
C MET A 157 -15.97 -24.95 30.68
N ALA A 158 -16.75 -26.02 30.55
CA ALA A 158 -16.37 -27.19 29.77
C ALA A 158 -17.54 -27.68 28.91
N VAL A 159 -17.24 -28.10 27.67
CA VAL A 159 -18.19 -28.68 26.72
C VAL A 159 -17.72 -30.09 26.38
N TYR A 160 -18.61 -31.07 26.60
CA TYR A 160 -18.41 -32.47 26.24
C TYR A 160 -19.26 -32.81 25.02
N TYR A 161 -18.66 -33.41 24.01
CA TYR A 161 -19.30 -33.67 22.73
C TYR A 161 -18.72 -34.91 22.07
N GLN A 162 -19.42 -35.46 21.08
CA GLN A 162 -18.98 -36.62 20.33
C GLN A 162 -19.69 -36.73 18.99
N GLY A 163 -19.12 -37.51 18.07
CA GLY A 163 -19.74 -37.79 16.79
C GLY A 163 -18.72 -37.94 15.68
N THR A 164 -19.20 -37.88 14.45
CA THR A 164 -18.36 -37.82 13.25
C THR A 164 -18.08 -36.36 12.94
N PRO A 165 -16.80 -35.93 12.87
CA PRO A 165 -16.46 -34.58 12.44
C PRO A 165 -16.97 -34.29 11.03
N ALA A 166 -17.31 -33.03 10.77
CA ALA A 166 -17.66 -32.59 9.43
C ALA A 166 -16.41 -32.34 8.57
N THR A 167 -16.62 -32.32 7.26
CA THR A 167 -15.61 -31.87 6.29
C THR A 167 -16.30 -31.07 5.19
N ASP A 168 -15.65 -30.02 4.70
CA ASP A 168 -16.02 -29.34 3.46
C ASP A 168 -14.83 -29.35 2.51
N GLY A 169 -14.90 -30.17 1.46
CA GLY A 169 -13.75 -30.48 0.61
C GLY A 169 -12.58 -31.03 1.43
N ALA A 170 -11.52 -30.22 1.57
CA ALA A 170 -10.32 -30.56 2.34
C ALA A 170 -10.24 -29.85 3.70
N GLN A 171 -11.29 -29.12 4.10
CA GLN A 171 -11.38 -28.47 5.41
C GLN A 171 -12.07 -29.37 6.45
N GLY A 172 -11.79 -29.11 7.72
CA GLY A 172 -12.30 -29.82 8.88
C GLY A 172 -11.32 -30.86 9.42
N MET A 173 -11.85 -31.93 10.01
CA MET A 173 -11.06 -33.03 10.56
C MET A 173 -11.33 -34.30 9.76
N ILE A 174 -10.28 -34.81 9.12
CA ILE A 174 -10.39 -35.84 8.10
C ILE A 174 -9.76 -37.13 8.61
N PHE A 175 -10.55 -38.21 8.61
CA PHE A 175 -10.06 -39.58 8.75
C PHE A 175 -9.92 -40.21 7.37
N GLY A 176 -8.73 -40.73 7.03
CA GLY A 176 -8.50 -41.28 5.70
C GLY A 176 -7.20 -42.04 5.53
N SER A 177 -6.80 -42.20 4.27
CA SER A 177 -5.54 -42.85 3.89
C SER A 177 -4.77 -41.94 2.94
N VAL A 178 -3.52 -41.64 3.27
CA VAL A 178 -2.59 -40.87 2.45
C VAL A 178 -1.45 -41.79 2.03
N SER A 179 -1.29 -42.00 0.73
CA SER A 179 -0.28 -42.92 0.16
C SER A 179 -0.28 -44.34 0.78
N GLY A 180 -1.46 -44.85 1.17
CA GLY A 180 -1.59 -46.17 1.81
C GLY A 180 -1.41 -46.18 3.33
N TYR A 181 -1.18 -45.02 3.95
CA TYR A 181 -1.08 -44.87 5.41
C TYR A 181 -2.36 -44.29 5.98
N THR A 182 -2.97 -45.00 6.94
CA THR A 182 -4.07 -44.48 7.75
C THR A 182 -3.63 -43.22 8.50
N MET A 183 -4.46 -42.19 8.44
CA MET A 183 -4.17 -40.87 8.99
C MET A 183 -5.45 -40.19 9.48
N CYS A 184 -5.30 -39.35 10.50
CA CYS A 184 -6.27 -38.34 10.87
C CYS A 184 -5.57 -36.98 10.91
N TYR A 185 -6.12 -35.94 10.29
CA TYR A 185 -5.55 -34.59 10.30
C TYR A 185 -6.63 -33.53 10.30
N THR A 186 -6.29 -32.34 10.78
CA THR A 186 -7.14 -31.15 10.71
C THR A 186 -6.62 -30.18 9.66
N ASN A 187 -7.52 -29.45 9.01
CA ASN A 187 -7.22 -28.32 8.13
C ASN A 187 -8.37 -27.32 8.23
N CYS A 188 -8.17 -26.15 8.83
CA CYS A 188 -9.28 -25.36 9.36
C CYS A 188 -9.38 -23.94 8.80
N GLU A 189 -8.51 -23.54 7.89
CA GLU A 189 -8.63 -22.24 7.23
C GLU A 189 -9.67 -22.30 6.09
N PRO A 190 -10.56 -21.29 5.95
CA PRO A 190 -10.73 -20.09 6.78
C PRO A 190 -11.65 -20.31 7.99
N PHE A 191 -12.65 -21.19 7.87
CA PHE A 191 -13.73 -21.37 8.84
C PHE A 191 -14.05 -22.86 9.09
N GLY A 192 -13.01 -23.64 9.39
CA GLY A 192 -13.10 -25.10 9.54
C GLY A 192 -12.92 -25.60 10.97
N SER A 193 -12.64 -24.73 11.96
CA SER A 193 -12.39 -25.19 13.33
C SER A 193 -13.65 -25.73 14.00
N ARG A 194 -14.82 -25.13 13.70
CA ARG A 194 -16.12 -25.62 14.18
C ARG A 194 -16.47 -27.04 13.76
N MET A 195 -15.78 -27.60 12.76
CA MET A 195 -16.05 -28.93 12.21
C MET A 195 -15.56 -30.07 13.11
N TRP A 196 -14.68 -29.78 14.09
CA TRP A 196 -14.14 -30.79 15.00
C TRP A 196 -14.13 -30.40 16.47
N TRP A 197 -14.34 -29.13 16.81
CA TRP A 197 -14.45 -28.68 18.19
C TRP A 197 -15.27 -27.39 18.35
N PRO A 198 -15.99 -27.21 19.47
CA PRO A 198 -16.77 -26.01 19.73
C PRO A 198 -15.88 -24.79 20.01
N CYS A 199 -15.95 -23.77 19.17
CA CYS A 199 -15.05 -22.60 19.24
C CYS A 199 -15.70 -21.32 18.71
N LYS A 200 -14.97 -20.21 18.80
CA LYS A 200 -15.21 -19.02 17.98
C LYS A 200 -14.47 -19.17 16.66
N ASP A 201 -15.18 -19.40 15.57
CA ASP A 201 -14.60 -19.83 14.29
C ASP A 201 -14.31 -18.63 13.35
N TYR A 202 -13.51 -17.67 13.83
CA TYR A 202 -13.06 -16.50 13.07
C TYR A 202 -11.72 -15.96 13.60
N SER A 203 -11.00 -15.17 12.81
CA SER A 203 -9.58 -14.79 13.05
C SER A 203 -9.35 -13.66 14.07
N LEU A 204 -10.40 -12.99 14.55
CA LEU A 204 -10.29 -11.84 15.47
C LEU A 204 -10.01 -12.25 16.92
N ASP A 205 -10.57 -13.37 17.41
CA ASP A 205 -10.37 -13.80 18.81
C ASP A 205 -9.19 -14.77 18.91
N LYS A 206 -8.11 -14.32 19.56
CA LYS A 206 -6.88 -15.10 19.79
C LYS A 206 -6.76 -15.40 21.29
N PRO A 207 -7.17 -16.59 21.77
CA PRO A 207 -6.90 -17.02 23.15
C PRO A 207 -5.43 -16.88 23.50
N ASP A 208 -5.12 -16.45 24.71
CA ASP A 208 -3.75 -16.22 25.20
C ASP A 208 -2.89 -17.51 25.13
N SER A 209 -3.51 -18.69 25.18
CA SER A 209 -2.85 -20.01 25.07
C SER A 209 -3.82 -21.14 24.74
N VAL A 210 -3.29 -22.27 24.26
CA VAL A 210 -4.05 -23.51 24.01
C VAL A 210 -3.28 -24.75 24.44
N ASP A 211 -3.98 -25.68 25.09
CA ASP A 211 -3.50 -27.03 25.33
C ASP A 211 -4.26 -28.01 24.42
N ILE A 212 -3.53 -28.92 23.78
CA ILE A 212 -4.10 -29.90 22.84
C ILE A 212 -3.70 -31.30 23.30
N SER A 213 -4.69 -32.08 23.69
CA SER A 213 -4.53 -33.44 24.21
C SER A 213 -5.21 -34.44 23.29
N ILE A 214 -4.45 -35.35 22.71
CA ILE A 214 -4.97 -36.37 21.78
C ILE A 214 -4.83 -37.75 22.41
N ASP A 215 -5.94 -38.47 22.54
CA ASP A 215 -5.95 -39.90 22.86
C ASP A 215 -5.99 -40.70 21.54
N TYR A 216 -4.96 -41.50 21.29
CA TYR A 216 -4.71 -42.17 20.01
C TYR A 216 -4.15 -43.59 20.18
N PRO A 217 -4.27 -44.47 19.15
CA PRO A 217 -3.62 -45.77 19.14
C PRO A 217 -2.09 -45.66 19.24
N SER A 218 -1.46 -46.45 20.12
CA SER A 218 -0.03 -46.33 20.43
C SER A 218 0.91 -46.69 19.27
N ILE A 219 0.37 -47.19 18.15
CA ILE A 219 1.10 -47.49 16.91
C ILE A 219 1.37 -46.24 16.05
N TYR A 220 0.71 -45.13 16.35
CA TYR A 220 0.86 -43.86 15.63
C TYR A 220 1.70 -42.85 16.43
N LYS A 221 1.89 -41.68 15.85
CA LYS A 221 2.42 -40.48 16.48
C LYS A 221 1.51 -39.31 16.13
N VAL A 222 1.48 -38.31 17.01
CA VAL A 222 0.75 -37.07 16.81
C VAL A 222 1.77 -35.94 16.60
N ALA A 223 1.42 -34.98 15.76
CA ALA A 223 2.06 -33.68 15.66
C ALA A 223 1.00 -32.59 15.85
N SER A 224 1.34 -31.51 16.55
CA SER A 224 0.41 -30.41 16.88
C SER A 224 1.19 -29.12 17.20
N ASN A 225 0.46 -28.02 17.47
CA ASN A 225 1.02 -26.74 17.90
C ASN A 225 1.73 -26.88 19.26
N GLY A 226 2.72 -26.02 19.52
CA GLY A 226 3.40 -25.93 20.81
C GLY A 226 4.27 -27.13 21.20
N VAL A 227 4.70 -27.22 22.45
CA VAL A 227 5.65 -28.25 22.91
C VAL A 227 4.95 -29.42 23.60
N ILE A 228 5.52 -30.62 23.50
CA ILE A 228 5.03 -31.79 24.23
C ILE A 228 5.29 -31.60 25.72
N VAL A 229 4.25 -31.66 26.53
CA VAL A 229 4.32 -31.67 28.00
C VAL A 229 4.33 -33.10 28.53
N SER A 230 3.52 -34.00 27.96
CA SER A 230 3.49 -35.41 28.32
C SER A 230 3.02 -36.32 27.18
N ASP A 231 3.48 -37.57 27.17
CA ASP A 231 2.99 -38.66 26.30
C ASP A 231 2.98 -39.94 27.15
N VAL A 232 1.80 -40.33 27.61
CA VAL A 232 1.62 -41.41 28.60
C VAL A 232 0.63 -42.45 28.09
N SER A 233 0.73 -43.68 28.59
CA SER A 233 -0.27 -44.71 28.25
C SER A 233 -1.63 -44.35 28.84
N SER A 234 -2.68 -44.46 28.02
CA SER A 234 -4.10 -44.34 28.44
C SER A 234 -4.79 -45.72 28.59
N GLY A 235 -4.01 -46.80 28.54
CA GLY A 235 -4.50 -48.19 28.59
C GLY A 235 -4.93 -48.74 27.22
N SER A 236 -5.17 -50.06 27.15
CA SER A 236 -5.73 -50.74 25.96
C SER A 236 -5.00 -50.47 24.64
N GLY A 237 -3.66 -50.36 24.65
CA GLY A 237 -2.87 -50.09 23.44
C GLY A 237 -3.00 -48.65 22.93
N ARG A 238 -3.31 -47.70 23.82
CA ARG A 238 -3.49 -46.27 23.50
C ARG A 238 -2.56 -45.41 24.33
N LYS A 239 -2.38 -44.17 23.85
CA LYS A 239 -1.60 -43.12 24.49
C LYS A 239 -2.43 -41.84 24.54
N LEU A 240 -2.16 -41.02 25.56
CA LEU A 240 -2.61 -39.63 25.67
C LEU A 240 -1.38 -38.75 25.59
N ILE A 241 -1.28 -37.98 24.51
CA ILE A 241 -0.25 -36.97 24.33
C ILE A 241 -0.84 -35.59 24.58
N HIS A 242 -0.10 -34.74 25.29
CA HIS A 242 -0.48 -33.39 25.66
C HIS A 242 0.56 -32.41 25.15
N TYR A 243 0.11 -31.53 24.26
CA TYR A 243 0.82 -30.37 23.75
C TYR A 243 0.37 -29.12 24.48
N LYS A 244 1.31 -28.19 24.68
CA LYS A 244 1.04 -26.86 25.23
C LYS A 244 1.63 -25.78 24.34
N HIS A 245 0.79 -24.84 23.96
CA HIS A 245 1.15 -23.63 23.23
C HIS A 245 0.81 -22.39 24.08
N ASN A 246 1.80 -21.57 24.38
CA ASN A 246 1.72 -20.46 25.34
C ASN A 246 1.68 -19.08 24.68
N TYR A 247 1.40 -19.03 23.38
CA TYR A 247 1.25 -17.78 22.65
C TYR A 247 -0.18 -17.63 22.13
N PRO A 248 -0.64 -16.37 21.91
CA PRO A 248 -1.93 -16.15 21.29
C PRO A 248 -2.02 -16.77 19.89
N ILE A 249 -3.14 -17.42 19.59
CA ILE A 249 -3.32 -18.23 18.37
C ILE A 249 -4.74 -18.07 17.84
N ALA A 250 -4.89 -17.86 16.53
CA ALA A 250 -6.21 -17.85 15.89
C ALA A 250 -6.78 -19.27 15.81
N THR A 251 -8.10 -19.44 15.90
CA THR A 251 -8.70 -20.78 15.98
C THR A 251 -8.46 -21.64 14.75
N TYR A 252 -8.31 -21.06 13.55
CA TYR A 252 -8.01 -21.80 12.31
C TYR A 252 -6.57 -22.38 12.27
N LEU A 253 -5.65 -21.83 13.09
CA LEU A 253 -4.26 -22.27 13.20
C LEU A 253 -4.07 -23.42 14.19
N VAL A 254 -5.09 -23.72 15.00
CA VAL A 254 -5.09 -24.85 15.95
C VAL A 254 -5.27 -26.16 15.17
N ALA A 255 -4.26 -27.02 15.23
CA ALA A 255 -4.23 -28.23 14.40
C ALA A 255 -3.52 -29.41 15.06
N PHE A 256 -3.87 -30.60 14.58
CA PHE A 256 -3.08 -31.80 14.80
C PHE A 256 -3.17 -32.77 13.62
N THR A 257 -2.18 -33.64 13.51
CA THR A 257 -2.19 -34.79 12.62
C THR A 257 -1.68 -36.03 13.34
N CYS A 258 -2.25 -37.19 13.03
CA CYS A 258 -1.99 -38.47 13.68
C CYS A 258 -1.85 -39.58 12.62
N ALA A 259 -0.65 -40.15 12.51
CA ALA A 259 -0.35 -41.24 11.59
C ALA A 259 0.92 -42.00 12.03
N ASN A 260 1.34 -42.99 11.25
CA ASN A 260 2.58 -43.73 11.47
C ASN A 260 3.81 -42.94 11.01
N PHE A 261 4.13 -41.83 11.68
CA PHE A 261 5.21 -40.92 11.27
C PHE A 261 6.62 -41.40 11.64
N VAL A 262 7.56 -41.13 10.75
CA VAL A 262 8.99 -41.02 11.05
C VAL A 262 9.23 -39.63 11.66
N PHE A 263 9.92 -39.59 12.80
CA PHE A 263 10.22 -38.35 13.52
C PHE A 263 11.66 -37.91 13.23
N GLY A 264 11.86 -36.62 12.97
CA GLY A 264 13.18 -35.98 12.90
C GLY A 264 13.26 -34.77 13.82
N GLN A 265 14.48 -34.42 14.20
CA GLN A 265 14.74 -33.25 15.02
C GLN A 265 16.13 -32.67 14.72
N GLN A 266 16.18 -31.35 14.60
CA GLN A 266 17.37 -30.52 14.57
C GLN A 266 17.28 -29.46 15.68
N THR A 267 18.36 -28.71 15.88
CA THR A 267 18.37 -27.54 16.77
C THR A 267 18.71 -26.32 15.94
N TRP A 268 17.84 -25.31 15.98
CA TRP A 268 18.15 -24.00 15.45
C TRP A 268 18.79 -23.17 16.56
N THR A 269 19.95 -22.60 16.28
CA THR A 269 20.69 -21.74 17.21
C THR A 269 20.76 -20.34 16.63
N TYR A 270 20.24 -19.36 17.37
CA TYR A 270 20.20 -17.96 16.95
C TYR A 270 20.59 -17.07 18.13
N GLY A 271 21.82 -16.55 18.11
CA GLY A 271 22.41 -15.91 19.29
C GLY A 271 22.44 -16.85 20.49
N ALA A 272 21.69 -16.52 21.56
CA ALA A 272 21.55 -17.35 22.75
C ALA A 272 20.38 -18.36 22.69
N ILE A 273 19.52 -18.25 21.67
CA ILE A 273 18.34 -19.11 21.51
C ILE A 273 18.80 -20.47 20.99
N ASN A 274 18.28 -21.53 21.60
CA ASN A 274 18.40 -22.90 21.12
C ASN A 274 16.99 -23.50 21.09
N MET A 275 16.40 -23.58 19.89
CA MET A 275 15.03 -24.02 19.69
C MET A 275 15.01 -25.37 18.95
N PRO A 276 14.18 -26.34 19.38
CA PRO A 276 13.98 -27.56 18.62
C PRO A 276 13.26 -27.27 17.30
N VAL A 277 13.75 -27.88 16.22
CA VAL A 277 13.08 -27.92 14.91
C VAL A 277 12.71 -29.37 14.63
N VAL A 278 11.43 -29.67 14.51
CA VAL A 278 10.93 -31.06 14.46
C VAL A 278 10.18 -31.39 13.17
N THR A 279 10.24 -32.65 12.74
CA THR A 279 9.55 -33.13 11.53
C THR A 279 8.80 -34.43 11.77
N TYR A 280 7.61 -34.55 11.19
CA TYR A 280 6.77 -35.76 11.22
C TYR A 280 6.35 -36.15 9.80
N THR A 281 7.10 -37.06 9.18
CA THR A 281 6.86 -37.46 7.78
C THR A 281 6.37 -38.88 7.67
N LEU A 282 5.47 -39.17 6.72
CA LEU A 282 5.12 -40.56 6.40
C LEU A 282 6.36 -41.34 5.91
N PRO A 283 6.45 -42.66 6.16
CA PRO A 283 7.64 -43.44 5.85
C PRO A 283 8.03 -43.45 4.36
N ASN A 284 7.07 -43.34 3.45
CA ASN A 284 7.31 -43.24 2.01
C ASN A 284 7.76 -41.84 1.55
N ALA A 285 7.70 -40.83 2.43
CA ALA A 285 8.07 -39.44 2.15
C ALA A 285 9.41 -39.04 2.77
N TYR A 286 10.30 -40.01 3.05
CA TYR A 286 11.58 -39.76 3.72
C TYR A 286 12.47 -38.74 2.98
N ALA A 287 12.44 -38.70 1.65
CA ALA A 287 13.18 -37.68 0.89
C ALA A 287 12.71 -36.25 1.21
N ALA A 288 11.42 -36.06 1.42
CA ALA A 288 10.84 -34.76 1.76
C ALA A 288 11.29 -34.26 3.15
N LYS A 289 11.46 -35.19 4.10
CA LYS A 289 12.08 -34.92 5.40
C LYS A 289 13.48 -34.29 5.24
N ASN A 290 14.31 -34.86 4.36
CA ASN A 290 15.66 -34.34 4.13
C ASN A 290 15.63 -32.93 3.53
N SER A 291 14.69 -32.64 2.63
CA SER A 291 14.50 -31.28 2.09
C SER A 291 14.14 -30.28 3.18
N PHE A 292 13.19 -30.61 4.06
CA PHE A 292 12.84 -29.75 5.20
C PHE A 292 14.06 -29.46 6.08
N GLU A 293 14.77 -30.51 6.48
CA GLU A 293 15.94 -30.41 7.36
C GLU A 293 17.11 -29.68 6.70
N THR A 294 17.12 -29.57 5.37
CA THR A 294 18.11 -28.78 4.62
C THR A 294 17.77 -27.29 4.66
N TRP A 295 16.50 -26.92 4.43
CA TRP A 295 16.11 -25.53 4.18
C TRP A 295 15.61 -24.78 5.42
N MET A 296 15.02 -25.47 6.39
CA MET A 296 14.35 -24.80 7.52
C MET A 296 15.31 -23.95 8.37
N LEU A 297 16.53 -24.43 8.64
CA LEU A 297 17.48 -23.68 9.47
C LEU A 297 17.99 -22.40 8.78
N PRO A 298 18.39 -22.42 7.49
CA PRO A 298 18.65 -21.19 6.74
C PRO A 298 17.44 -20.25 6.71
N VAL A 299 16.25 -20.74 6.39
CA VAL A 299 15.03 -19.91 6.30
C VAL A 299 14.76 -19.20 7.63
N LEU A 300 14.75 -19.93 8.76
CA LEU A 300 14.56 -19.35 10.09
C LEU A 300 15.59 -18.26 10.39
N THR A 301 16.86 -18.50 10.05
CA THR A 301 17.95 -17.55 10.28
C THR A 301 17.77 -16.27 9.47
N HIS A 302 17.60 -16.42 8.16
CA HIS A 302 17.53 -15.31 7.22
C HIS A 302 16.26 -14.47 7.39
N LEU A 303 15.10 -15.09 7.63
CA LEU A 303 13.88 -14.35 7.93
C LEU A 303 13.95 -13.69 9.32
N SER A 304 14.58 -14.33 10.31
CA SER A 304 14.79 -13.70 11.63
C SER A 304 15.67 -12.45 11.55
N ASP A 305 16.70 -12.46 10.70
CA ASP A 305 17.57 -11.31 10.48
C ASP A 305 16.83 -10.15 9.79
N LYS A 306 15.82 -10.45 8.97
CA LYS A 306 15.08 -9.44 8.18
C LYS A 306 13.85 -8.91 8.88
N PHE A 307 13.16 -9.74 9.66
CA PHE A 307 11.87 -9.41 10.25
C PHE A 307 11.92 -9.25 11.77
N GLY A 308 12.96 -9.77 12.43
CA GLY A 308 13.02 -9.91 13.88
C GLY A 308 12.97 -11.37 14.30
N THR A 309 13.39 -11.68 15.52
CA THR A 309 13.52 -13.07 16.01
C THR A 309 12.22 -13.88 15.82
N TYR A 310 12.36 -15.14 15.38
CA TYR A 310 11.23 -16.08 15.27
C TYR A 310 10.26 -15.97 16.47
N PRO A 311 8.98 -15.67 16.23
CA PRO A 311 8.10 -15.15 17.29
C PRO A 311 7.69 -16.18 18.34
N PHE A 312 7.92 -17.46 18.05
CA PHE A 312 7.62 -18.59 18.96
C PHE A 312 8.89 -19.31 19.42
N ALA A 313 10.03 -18.59 19.45
CA ALA A 313 11.36 -19.16 19.72
C ALA A 313 11.54 -19.85 21.07
N THR A 314 10.64 -19.65 22.04
CA THR A 314 10.68 -20.39 23.32
C THR A 314 10.01 -21.76 23.25
N GLU A 315 9.40 -22.10 22.11
CA GLU A 315 8.71 -23.38 21.88
C GLU A 315 9.44 -24.22 20.83
N LYS A 316 8.94 -24.24 19.59
CA LYS A 316 9.49 -25.01 18.48
C LYS A 316 9.12 -24.38 17.14
N ALA A 317 9.86 -24.76 16.10
CA ALA A 317 9.32 -24.79 14.74
C ALA A 317 9.13 -26.25 14.33
N GLY A 318 8.03 -26.57 13.66
CA GLY A 318 7.69 -27.95 13.35
C GLY A 318 7.09 -28.09 11.96
N SER A 319 7.22 -29.29 11.40
CA SER A 319 6.43 -29.69 10.24
C SER A 319 5.83 -31.07 10.38
N ALA A 320 4.69 -31.28 9.73
CA ALA A 320 4.09 -32.61 9.64
C ALA A 320 3.47 -32.87 8.25
N HIS A 321 3.33 -34.14 7.90
CA HIS A 321 2.67 -34.55 6.67
C HIS A 321 1.15 -34.65 6.88
N PHE A 322 0.36 -34.11 5.95
CA PHE A 322 -1.10 -34.25 5.88
C PHE A 322 -1.62 -34.55 4.46
N GLY A 323 -2.94 -34.68 4.30
CA GLY A 323 -3.56 -35.14 3.05
C GLY A 323 -4.05 -34.07 2.07
N TRP A 324 -3.98 -32.77 2.40
CA TRP A 324 -4.47 -31.70 1.52
C TRP A 324 -3.43 -31.30 0.47
N GLY A 325 -3.86 -30.89 -0.73
CA GLY A 325 -3.02 -30.65 -1.91
C GLY A 325 -2.12 -29.40 -1.88
N GLY A 326 -1.54 -29.05 -0.73
CA GLY A 326 -0.73 -27.85 -0.53
C GLY A 326 0.13 -27.88 0.74
N ALA A 327 0.31 -26.73 1.35
CA ALA A 327 0.89 -26.55 2.68
C ALA A 327 0.01 -25.59 3.49
N MET A 328 0.02 -25.70 4.81
CA MET A 328 -0.77 -24.87 5.71
C MET A 328 0.08 -24.49 6.93
N GLU A 329 0.14 -23.19 7.21
CA GLU A 329 1.03 -22.51 8.13
C GLU A 329 0.79 -22.75 9.63
N HIS A 330 -0.04 -23.73 10.01
CA HIS A 330 -0.45 -23.99 11.41
C HIS A 330 0.63 -23.62 12.44
N GLN A 331 0.33 -22.65 13.30
CA GLN A 331 1.28 -22.00 14.19
C GLN A 331 2.22 -22.98 14.90
N THR A 332 3.54 -22.81 14.73
CA THR A 332 4.63 -23.70 15.23
C THR A 332 4.68 -25.12 14.66
N CYS A 333 3.78 -25.51 13.75
CA CYS A 333 3.67 -26.87 13.21
C CYS A 333 3.06 -26.95 11.80
N THR A 334 3.63 -26.26 10.83
CA THR A 334 3.17 -26.23 9.43
C THR A 334 2.96 -27.63 8.84
N PHE A 335 1.83 -27.86 8.17
CA PHE A 335 1.57 -29.12 7.47
C PHE A 335 1.92 -29.01 5.99
N TYR A 336 2.55 -30.06 5.42
CA TYR A 336 2.99 -30.09 4.03
C TYR A 336 2.67 -31.44 3.38
N ILE A 337 2.43 -31.43 2.07
CA ILE A 337 2.62 -32.62 1.25
C ILE A 337 4.06 -32.78 0.77
N PRO A 338 4.52 -34.00 0.41
CA PRO A 338 5.91 -34.25 0.05
C PRO A 338 6.49 -33.37 -1.05
N SER A 339 5.67 -32.99 -2.05
CA SER A 339 6.11 -32.16 -3.18
C SER A 339 6.29 -30.68 -2.82
N PHE A 340 5.81 -30.25 -1.66
CA PHE A 340 5.85 -28.86 -1.19
C PHE A 340 7.01 -28.60 -0.21
N TYR A 341 7.87 -29.59 0.03
CA TYR A 341 9.13 -29.37 0.76
C TYR A 341 10.20 -28.78 -0.16
N THR A 342 9.93 -27.61 -0.73
CA THR A 342 10.87 -26.80 -1.51
C THR A 342 11.39 -25.65 -0.65
N ASP A 343 12.51 -25.06 -1.05
CA ASP A 343 13.08 -23.88 -0.41
C ASP A 343 12.08 -22.72 -0.33
N TRP A 344 11.40 -22.41 -1.43
CA TRP A 344 10.47 -21.28 -1.49
C TRP A 344 9.18 -21.51 -0.71
N VAL A 345 8.57 -22.70 -0.74
CA VAL A 345 7.38 -22.97 0.08
C VAL A 345 7.75 -22.95 1.55
N ILE A 346 8.89 -23.55 1.94
CA ILE A 346 9.35 -23.47 3.33
C ILE A 346 9.56 -22.00 3.75
N ALA A 347 10.07 -21.14 2.86
CA ALA A 347 10.18 -19.70 3.13
C ALA A 347 8.81 -19.01 3.27
N HIS A 348 7.84 -19.35 2.41
CA HIS A 348 6.46 -18.87 2.45
C HIS A 348 5.79 -19.20 3.79
N GLU A 349 5.71 -20.50 4.11
CA GLU A 349 5.07 -21.02 5.32
C GLU A 349 5.76 -20.56 6.60
N THR A 350 7.07 -20.39 6.56
CA THR A 350 7.82 -19.85 7.69
C THR A 350 7.59 -18.35 7.83
N GLY A 351 7.40 -17.62 6.72
CA GLY A 351 7.01 -16.21 6.70
C GLY A 351 5.69 -15.95 7.44
N HIS A 352 4.71 -16.84 7.28
CA HIS A 352 3.44 -16.77 8.00
C HIS A 352 3.58 -16.73 9.52
N GLN A 353 4.64 -17.34 10.06
CA GLN A 353 4.87 -17.37 11.51
C GLN A 353 4.98 -15.94 12.09
N TRP A 354 5.50 -14.99 11.32
CA TRP A 354 5.46 -13.56 11.63
C TRP A 354 4.15 -12.92 11.13
N TRP A 355 3.78 -13.19 9.88
CA TRP A 355 2.75 -12.49 9.11
C TRP A 355 1.60 -13.44 8.72
N GLY A 356 0.65 -13.63 9.62
CA GLY A 356 -0.41 -14.63 9.53
C GLY A 356 -0.71 -15.25 10.89
N ASP A 357 0.35 -15.64 11.60
CA ASP A 357 0.27 -16.31 12.89
C ASP A 357 0.48 -15.35 14.05
N MET A 358 1.66 -14.71 14.15
CA MET A 358 1.90 -13.74 15.21
C MET A 358 1.00 -12.52 15.02
N ILE A 359 1.00 -11.92 13.83
CA ILE A 359 0.09 -10.82 13.49
C ILE A 359 -0.81 -11.29 12.35
N THR A 360 -2.11 -11.40 12.62
CA THR A 360 -3.09 -12.00 11.71
C THR A 360 -3.98 -10.92 11.08
N CYS A 361 -4.51 -11.17 9.88
CA CYS A 361 -5.60 -10.34 9.34
C CYS A 361 -6.85 -10.40 10.26
N LYS A 362 -7.51 -9.25 10.47
CA LYS A 362 -8.68 -9.16 11.37
C LYS A 362 -9.89 -9.93 10.87
N THR A 363 -10.05 -9.97 9.54
CA THR A 363 -10.99 -10.80 8.80
C THR A 363 -10.34 -11.20 7.48
N PHE A 364 -10.81 -12.27 6.85
CA PHE A 364 -10.31 -12.73 5.56
C PHE A 364 -10.56 -11.74 4.40
N ASN A 365 -11.32 -10.66 4.61
CA ASN A 365 -11.33 -9.53 3.68
C ASN A 365 -9.92 -8.95 3.44
N HIS A 366 -9.08 -9.01 4.49
CA HIS A 366 -7.73 -8.46 4.51
C HIS A 366 -6.65 -9.55 4.36
N VAL A 367 -6.99 -10.71 3.80
CA VAL A 367 -6.09 -11.88 3.72
C VAL A 367 -4.76 -11.60 3.04
N TRP A 368 -4.68 -10.59 2.16
CA TRP A 368 -3.42 -10.13 1.56
C TRP A 368 -2.36 -9.70 2.61
N LEU A 369 -2.77 -9.30 3.82
CA LEU A 369 -1.83 -9.01 4.92
C LEU A 369 -1.11 -10.28 5.42
N ASN A 370 -1.77 -11.43 5.32
CA ASN A 370 -1.16 -12.72 5.61
C ASN A 370 -0.40 -13.20 4.37
N GLU A 371 -1.12 -13.45 3.29
CA GLU A 371 -0.63 -14.13 2.08
C GLU A 371 0.38 -13.29 1.30
N GLY A 372 0.13 -11.99 1.17
CA GLY A 372 1.05 -11.09 0.49
C GLY A 372 2.39 -10.98 1.22
N PHE A 373 2.39 -10.97 2.56
CA PHE A 373 3.62 -10.96 3.34
C PHE A 373 4.34 -12.31 3.37
N ALA A 374 3.61 -13.43 3.39
CA ALA A 374 4.19 -14.76 3.25
C ALA A 374 4.83 -14.95 1.87
N SER A 375 4.12 -14.61 0.80
CA SER A 375 4.66 -14.59 -0.57
C SER A 375 5.83 -13.64 -0.74
N TYR A 376 5.85 -12.50 -0.04
CA TYR A 376 6.99 -11.59 0.00
C TYR A 376 8.20 -12.14 0.78
N SER A 377 7.99 -13.09 1.69
CA SER A 377 9.07 -13.74 2.44
C SER A 377 9.94 -14.62 1.52
N GLU A 378 9.38 -15.12 0.43
CA GLU A 378 10.08 -15.90 -0.59
C GLU A 378 11.24 -15.11 -1.21
N PRO A 379 11.03 -13.98 -1.92
CA PRO A 379 12.13 -13.21 -2.50
C PRO A 379 13.09 -12.64 -1.44
N ILE A 380 12.61 -12.34 -0.21
CA ILE A 380 13.48 -11.90 0.90
C ILE A 380 14.44 -12.99 1.35
N PHE A 381 13.98 -14.23 1.44
CA PHE A 381 14.84 -15.37 1.72
C PHE A 381 15.91 -15.51 0.62
N PHE A 382 15.52 -15.48 -0.65
CA PHE A 382 16.48 -15.59 -1.76
C PHE A 382 17.48 -14.42 -1.79
N GLU A 383 17.04 -13.19 -1.55
CA GLU A 383 17.91 -12.02 -1.47
C GLU A 383 19.00 -12.22 -0.41
N SER A 384 18.60 -12.63 0.79
CA SER A 384 19.48 -12.71 1.95
C SER A 384 20.35 -13.96 1.94
N TYR A 385 19.82 -15.11 1.50
CA TYR A 385 20.55 -16.37 1.40
C TYR A 385 21.64 -16.31 0.33
N TYR A 386 21.33 -15.76 -0.85
CA TYR A 386 22.31 -15.61 -1.93
C TYR A 386 23.10 -14.30 -1.87
N ASN A 387 22.76 -13.40 -0.95
CA ASN A 387 23.27 -12.03 -0.88
C ASN A 387 23.21 -11.33 -2.26
N SER A 388 22.05 -11.40 -2.91
CA SER A 388 21.88 -11.03 -4.31
C SER A 388 20.57 -10.30 -4.57
N GLN A 389 20.67 -9.01 -4.88
CA GLN A 389 19.52 -8.20 -5.30
C GLN A 389 18.97 -8.67 -6.66
N ALA A 390 19.82 -9.24 -7.53
CA ALA A 390 19.34 -9.82 -8.79
C ALA A 390 18.46 -11.07 -8.53
N ALA A 391 18.80 -11.89 -7.52
CA ALA A 391 17.96 -13.03 -7.13
C ALA A 391 16.59 -12.56 -6.62
N TYR A 392 16.56 -11.48 -5.83
CA TYR A 392 15.33 -10.83 -5.38
C TYR A 392 14.43 -10.40 -6.54
N PHE A 393 14.95 -9.58 -7.45
CA PHE A 393 14.14 -9.08 -8.58
C PHE A 393 13.71 -10.18 -9.53
N ASN A 394 14.58 -11.16 -9.82
CA ASN A 394 14.21 -12.30 -10.66
C ASN A 394 13.05 -13.10 -10.06
N TYR A 395 13.04 -13.26 -8.72
CA TYR A 395 11.95 -13.92 -8.02
C TYR A 395 10.67 -13.09 -8.05
N MET A 396 10.75 -11.77 -7.77
CA MET A 396 9.57 -10.89 -7.88
C MET A 396 8.92 -10.95 -9.27
N GLN A 397 9.71 -11.12 -10.35
CA GLN A 397 9.16 -11.28 -11.70
C GLN A 397 8.35 -12.57 -11.88
N THR A 398 8.58 -13.63 -11.10
CA THR A 398 7.78 -14.86 -11.21
C THR A 398 6.40 -14.70 -10.59
N GLN A 399 6.23 -13.76 -9.66
CA GLN A 399 4.96 -13.41 -9.00
C GLN A 399 4.22 -12.26 -9.72
N LYS A 400 4.61 -11.91 -10.95
CA LYS A 400 4.07 -10.74 -11.65
C LYS A 400 2.69 -11.03 -12.25
N TYR A 401 1.66 -10.41 -11.68
CA TYR A 401 0.29 -10.50 -12.19
C TYR A 401 -0.21 -9.17 -12.80
N LEU A 402 -0.53 -9.18 -14.09
CA LEU A 402 -1.02 -8.01 -14.84
C LEU A 402 -2.52 -8.11 -15.23
N GLY A 403 -3.28 -8.92 -14.49
CA GLY A 403 -4.72 -9.08 -14.72
C GLY A 403 -5.57 -8.17 -13.83
N PRO A 404 -6.91 -8.22 -13.99
CA PRO A 404 -7.84 -7.49 -13.14
C PRO A 404 -8.01 -8.15 -11.77
N GLY A 405 -8.60 -7.43 -10.83
CA GLY A 405 -8.95 -7.86 -9.47
C GLY A 405 -8.33 -6.99 -8.39
N THR A 406 -8.97 -6.99 -7.22
CA THR A 406 -8.51 -6.36 -5.98
C THR A 406 -7.96 -7.43 -5.05
N VAL A 407 -6.99 -7.08 -4.20
CA VAL A 407 -6.50 -8.02 -3.16
C VAL A 407 -7.35 -7.97 -1.89
N TYR A 408 -8.16 -6.92 -1.73
CA TYR A 408 -9.25 -6.92 -0.75
C TYR A 408 -10.37 -7.84 -1.23
N VAL A 409 -10.75 -8.80 -0.39
CA VAL A 409 -11.84 -9.73 -0.65
C VAL A 409 -13.13 -9.09 -0.15
N GLU A 410 -14.07 -8.76 -1.03
CA GLU A 410 -15.30 -8.06 -0.63
C GLU A 410 -16.22 -8.94 0.23
N ASN A 411 -16.45 -10.19 -0.20
CA ASN A 411 -17.29 -11.15 0.51
C ASN A 411 -16.54 -12.47 0.75
N PRO A 412 -15.78 -12.62 1.86
CA PRO A 412 -14.99 -13.82 2.12
C PRO A 412 -15.82 -15.10 2.34
N GLN A 413 -17.15 -15.01 2.33
CA GLN A 413 -18.05 -16.17 2.37
C GLN A 413 -18.36 -16.74 0.98
N THR A 414 -18.18 -15.95 -0.08
CA THR A 414 -18.58 -16.32 -1.46
C THR A 414 -17.48 -16.09 -2.48
N ASP A 415 -16.59 -15.15 -2.23
CA ASP A 415 -15.49 -14.79 -3.10
C ASP A 415 -14.28 -15.69 -2.80
N ASP A 416 -13.38 -15.86 -3.77
CA ASP A 416 -12.17 -16.64 -3.57
C ASP A 416 -11.21 -15.87 -2.65
N ILE A 417 -11.03 -16.38 -1.43
CA ILE A 417 -10.12 -15.79 -0.43
C ILE A 417 -8.66 -16.02 -0.85
N PHE A 418 -8.36 -17.19 -1.43
CA PHE A 418 -7.00 -17.67 -1.67
C PHE A 418 -6.68 -17.67 -3.17
N ASP A 419 -6.99 -16.56 -3.84
CA ASP A 419 -6.66 -16.37 -5.26
C ASP A 419 -5.13 -16.16 -5.40
N GLY A 420 -4.46 -17.11 -6.06
CA GLY A 420 -3.01 -17.08 -6.27
C GLY A 420 -2.49 -15.84 -7.00
N ASN A 421 -3.29 -15.22 -7.88
CA ASN A 421 -2.89 -14.00 -8.57
C ASN A 421 -3.09 -12.75 -7.70
N LEU A 422 -4.12 -12.74 -6.85
CA LEU A 422 -4.53 -11.56 -6.09
C LEU A 422 -3.97 -11.57 -4.66
N SER A 423 -4.40 -12.52 -3.83
CA SER A 423 -4.03 -12.57 -2.41
C SER A 423 -2.54 -12.84 -2.20
N TYR A 424 -1.92 -13.61 -3.10
CA TYR A 424 -0.51 -14.02 -3.04
C TYR A 424 0.38 -13.13 -3.91
N ASP A 425 0.29 -13.25 -5.24
CA ASP A 425 1.19 -12.59 -6.18
C ASP A 425 1.05 -11.05 -6.14
N LYS A 426 -0.14 -10.50 -6.39
CA LYS A 426 -0.39 -9.06 -6.28
C LYS A 426 -0.17 -8.57 -4.84
N GLY A 427 -0.57 -9.35 -3.83
CA GLY A 427 -0.29 -9.07 -2.41
C GLY A 427 1.21 -8.87 -2.13
N SER A 428 2.06 -9.78 -2.60
CA SER A 428 3.53 -9.70 -2.50
C SER A 428 4.07 -8.48 -3.24
N TRP A 429 3.53 -8.19 -4.42
CA TRP A 429 3.90 -6.99 -5.19
C TRP A 429 3.56 -5.69 -4.47
N ILE A 430 2.49 -5.64 -3.67
CA ILE A 430 2.16 -4.46 -2.85
C ILE A 430 3.25 -4.24 -1.79
N VAL A 431 3.71 -5.29 -1.11
CA VAL A 431 4.80 -5.19 -0.13
C VAL A 431 6.13 -4.81 -0.81
N HIS A 432 6.40 -5.37 -2.00
CA HIS A 432 7.54 -5.00 -2.84
C HIS A 432 7.52 -3.52 -3.26
N MET A 433 6.39 -3.03 -3.76
CA MET A 433 6.22 -1.63 -4.13
C MET A 433 6.35 -0.71 -2.92
N LEU A 434 5.85 -1.13 -1.75
CA LEU A 434 6.05 -0.36 -0.51
C LEU A 434 7.55 -0.23 -0.18
N ARG A 435 8.33 -1.31 -0.31
CA ARG A 435 9.81 -1.24 -0.19
C ARG A 435 10.41 -0.28 -1.22
N GLY A 436 9.95 -0.30 -2.46
CA GLY A 436 10.39 0.62 -3.51
C GLY A 436 10.08 2.09 -3.21
N VAL A 437 8.91 2.38 -2.63
CA VAL A 437 8.48 3.74 -2.24
C VAL A 437 9.26 4.25 -1.04
N LEU A 438 9.48 3.41 -0.02
CA LEU A 438 10.13 3.83 1.23
C LEU A 438 11.67 3.78 1.14
N GLY A 439 12.21 2.96 0.25
CA GLY A 439 13.62 2.56 0.24
C GLY A 439 13.96 1.60 1.38
N ASP A 440 15.01 0.80 1.18
CA ASP A 440 15.38 -0.32 2.06
C ASP A 440 15.51 0.04 3.54
N THR A 441 16.21 1.14 3.87
CA THR A 441 16.47 1.50 5.27
C THR A 441 15.19 1.82 6.03
N THR A 442 14.28 2.58 5.41
CA THR A 442 13.00 2.94 6.03
C THR A 442 12.08 1.73 6.04
N PHE A 443 12.02 0.96 4.96
CA PHE A 443 11.19 -0.24 4.87
C PHE A 443 11.53 -1.25 5.98
N PHE A 444 12.78 -1.70 6.09
CA PHE A 444 13.15 -2.69 7.10
C PHE A 444 13.02 -2.15 8.53
N ARG A 445 13.23 -0.83 8.76
CA ARG A 445 12.89 -0.21 10.04
C ARG A 445 11.40 -0.34 10.36
N VAL A 446 10.52 -0.03 9.39
CA VAL A 446 9.07 -0.17 9.56
C VAL A 446 8.68 -1.63 9.83
N ILE A 447 9.30 -2.60 9.14
CA ILE A 447 9.04 -4.03 9.38
C ILE A 447 9.47 -4.46 10.78
N HIS A 448 10.63 -4.02 11.27
CA HIS A 448 11.05 -4.28 12.64
C HIS A 448 10.15 -3.59 13.68
N ASP A 449 9.73 -2.36 13.43
CA ASP A 449 8.76 -1.68 14.28
C ASP A 449 7.40 -2.39 14.26
N TYR A 450 7.02 -3.01 13.14
CA TYR A 450 5.77 -3.76 12.98
C TYR A 450 5.81 -5.06 13.81
N TYR A 451 6.94 -5.76 13.78
CA TYR A 451 7.23 -6.93 14.61
C TYR A 451 7.04 -6.63 16.12
N ASP A 452 7.46 -5.46 16.59
CA ASP A 452 7.32 -5.02 17.99
C ASP A 452 6.15 -4.04 18.22
N SER A 453 5.19 -4.02 17.30
CA SER A 453 4.03 -3.13 17.38
C SER A 453 3.00 -3.61 18.41
N PRO A 454 2.02 -2.76 18.78
CA PRO A 454 0.86 -3.18 19.57
C PRO A 454 0.02 -4.30 18.93
N PHE A 455 0.21 -4.60 17.64
CA PHE A 455 -0.46 -5.70 16.95
C PHE A 455 0.22 -7.05 17.14
N LYS A 456 1.40 -7.09 17.78
CA LYS A 456 2.12 -8.34 18.07
C LYS A 456 1.22 -9.30 18.85
N TYR A 457 1.04 -10.51 18.32
CA TYR A 457 0.10 -11.52 18.83
C TYR A 457 -1.40 -11.17 18.70
N GLY A 458 -1.74 -10.12 17.95
CA GLY A 458 -3.11 -9.68 17.69
C GLY A 458 -3.51 -9.82 16.22
N SER A 459 -4.50 -9.03 15.83
CA SER A 459 -5.02 -8.96 14.46
C SER A 459 -5.31 -7.53 14.04
N LEU A 460 -5.24 -7.23 12.73
CA LEU A 460 -5.40 -5.87 12.19
C LEU A 460 -6.06 -5.80 10.80
N THR A 461 -6.58 -4.63 10.44
CA THR A 461 -7.08 -4.36 9.07
C THR A 461 -6.02 -3.70 8.19
N THR A 462 -6.32 -3.56 6.89
CA THR A 462 -5.50 -2.76 5.96
C THR A 462 -5.32 -1.32 6.47
N GLU A 463 -6.36 -0.73 7.06
CA GLU A 463 -6.35 0.65 7.58
C GLU A 463 -5.44 0.77 8.80
N ASP A 464 -5.50 -0.21 9.71
CA ASP A 464 -4.60 -0.28 10.87
C ASP A 464 -3.14 -0.34 10.41
N PHE A 465 -2.83 -1.17 9.40
CA PHE A 465 -1.48 -1.27 8.83
C PHE A 465 -1.07 0.04 8.13
N SER A 466 -1.97 0.64 7.35
CA SER A 466 -1.75 1.94 6.70
C SER A 466 -1.39 3.03 7.71
N ASP A 467 -2.10 3.09 8.84
CA ASP A 467 -1.87 4.07 9.89
C ASP A 467 -0.57 3.83 10.63
N PHE A 468 -0.27 2.55 10.88
CA PHE A 468 1.00 2.15 11.44
C PHE A 468 2.16 2.64 10.57
N VAL A 469 2.15 2.33 9.27
CA VAL A 469 3.20 2.76 8.34
C VAL A 469 3.27 4.29 8.28
N SER A 470 2.13 4.96 8.13
CA SER A 470 2.06 6.44 8.09
C SER A 470 2.71 7.09 9.32
N SER A 471 2.45 6.53 10.52
CA SER A 471 3.02 7.02 11.77
C SER A 471 4.54 6.87 11.86
N ARG A 472 5.12 5.86 11.20
CA ARG A 472 6.56 5.56 11.23
C ARG A 472 7.36 6.29 10.17
N VAL A 473 6.71 6.69 9.08
CA VAL A 473 7.35 7.44 7.99
C VAL A 473 7.13 8.94 8.11
N GLY A 474 6.19 9.39 8.95
CA GLY A 474 5.91 10.81 9.20
C GLY A 474 5.09 11.47 8.08
N SER A 475 4.48 10.68 7.20
CA SER A 475 3.63 11.15 6.10
C SER A 475 2.48 10.19 5.88
N ASP A 476 1.34 10.70 5.41
CA ASP A 476 0.18 9.86 5.09
C ASP A 476 0.49 8.90 3.93
N MET A 477 0.28 7.62 4.17
CA MET A 477 0.45 6.51 3.22
C MET A 477 -0.88 5.88 2.82
N TYR A 478 -2.02 6.43 3.27
CA TYR A 478 -3.33 5.89 2.94
C TYR A 478 -3.57 5.81 1.43
N TRP A 479 -3.08 6.79 0.66
CA TRP A 479 -3.14 6.76 -0.80
C TRP A 479 -2.60 5.45 -1.40
N PHE A 480 -1.48 4.95 -0.89
CA PHE A 480 -0.80 3.77 -1.42
C PHE A 480 -1.66 2.53 -1.19
N PHE A 481 -2.09 2.33 0.06
CA PHE A 481 -2.92 1.17 0.40
C PHE A 481 -4.30 1.28 -0.24
N HIS A 482 -4.91 2.46 -0.28
CA HIS A 482 -6.20 2.64 -0.91
C HIS A 482 -6.17 2.24 -2.39
N GLU A 483 -5.21 2.79 -3.14
CA GLU A 483 -5.10 2.54 -4.57
C GLU A 483 -4.68 1.10 -4.87
N TRP A 484 -3.71 0.54 -4.15
CA TRP A 484 -3.18 -0.77 -4.50
C TRP A 484 -3.95 -1.96 -3.90
N VAL A 485 -4.61 -1.77 -2.75
CA VAL A 485 -5.38 -2.84 -2.11
C VAL A 485 -6.80 -2.91 -2.66
N TYR A 486 -7.44 -1.75 -2.86
CA TYR A 486 -8.83 -1.64 -3.31
C TYR A 486 -8.96 -1.29 -4.80
N GLY A 487 -7.87 -0.87 -5.45
CA GLY A 487 -7.86 -0.59 -6.89
C GLY A 487 -7.69 -1.83 -7.74
N ASP A 488 -8.45 -1.83 -8.84
CA ASP A 488 -8.45 -2.88 -9.86
C ASP A 488 -7.25 -2.74 -10.80
N GLY A 489 -6.56 -3.85 -11.07
CA GLY A 489 -5.46 -3.91 -12.04
C GLY A 489 -4.18 -3.20 -11.58
N HIS A 490 -3.58 -2.46 -12.51
CA HIS A 490 -2.29 -1.77 -12.40
C HIS A 490 -2.22 -0.57 -13.37
N PRO A 491 -1.24 0.34 -13.25
CA PRO A 491 -1.05 1.41 -14.22
C PRO A 491 -0.51 0.89 -15.56
N ASP A 492 -1.07 1.43 -16.65
CA ASP A 492 -0.58 1.27 -18.02
C ASP A 492 0.06 2.56 -18.48
N TYR A 493 1.38 2.66 -18.33
CA TYR A 493 2.12 3.87 -18.66
C TYR A 493 2.36 3.98 -20.17
N GLU A 494 1.76 4.98 -20.79
CA GLU A 494 2.18 5.47 -22.10
C GLU A 494 3.18 6.60 -21.91
N ILE A 495 4.37 6.42 -22.49
CA ILE A 495 5.47 7.36 -22.42
C ILE A 495 5.70 7.97 -23.79
N THR A 496 5.78 9.30 -23.85
CA THR A 496 6.26 9.96 -25.05
C THR A 496 7.20 11.10 -24.69
N TRP A 497 8.23 11.29 -25.51
CA TRP A 497 9.22 12.31 -25.24
C TRP A 497 9.89 12.85 -26.51
N ARG A 498 10.38 14.08 -26.42
CA ARG A 498 11.15 14.74 -27.49
C ARG A 498 12.27 15.56 -26.88
N CYS A 499 13.48 15.37 -27.37
CA CYS A 499 14.64 16.16 -26.99
C CYS A 499 15.08 17.03 -28.18
N GLU A 500 15.20 18.34 -27.98
CA GLU A 500 15.64 19.27 -29.03
C GLU A 500 16.53 20.37 -28.48
N ARG A 501 17.34 20.96 -29.35
CA ARG A 501 18.30 22.01 -28.96
C ARG A 501 17.53 23.23 -28.49
N ASP A 502 17.89 23.73 -27.30
CA ASP A 502 17.41 25.02 -26.83
C ASP A 502 18.21 26.12 -27.54
N THR A 503 17.51 26.94 -28.34
CA THR A 503 18.13 28.04 -29.11
C THR A 503 18.21 29.34 -28.32
N SER A 504 17.56 29.42 -27.17
CA SER A 504 17.64 30.58 -26.27
C SER A 504 18.93 30.59 -25.45
N ILE A 505 19.70 29.49 -25.46
CA ILE A 505 20.90 29.29 -24.63
C ILE A 505 22.01 28.60 -25.43
N ALA A 506 23.26 29.00 -25.22
CA ALA A 506 24.43 28.41 -25.88
C ALA A 506 24.70 26.97 -25.37
N GLY A 507 24.17 25.96 -26.06
CA GLY A 507 24.60 24.57 -25.92
C GLY A 507 23.72 23.64 -25.08
N GLY A 508 22.46 23.99 -24.77
CA GLY A 508 21.52 23.15 -24.02
C GLY A 508 20.46 22.43 -24.87
N PHE A 509 19.68 21.56 -24.23
CA PHE A 509 18.58 20.80 -24.81
C PHE A 509 17.33 20.83 -23.92
N ASN A 510 16.16 20.98 -24.55
CA ASN A 510 14.85 20.81 -23.91
C ASN A 510 14.39 19.37 -24.11
N LEU A 511 14.10 18.66 -23.03
CA LEU A 511 13.37 17.40 -23.02
C LEU A 511 11.93 17.66 -22.63
N TYR A 512 11.02 17.43 -23.56
CA TYR A 512 9.59 17.33 -23.28
C TYR A 512 9.29 15.86 -22.97
N TYR A 513 8.85 15.57 -21.76
CA TYR A 513 8.56 14.23 -21.27
C TYR A 513 7.10 14.14 -20.82
N VAL A 514 6.43 13.08 -21.25
CA VAL A 514 5.04 12.81 -20.97
C VAL A 514 4.91 11.40 -20.43
N ILE A 515 4.19 11.28 -19.32
CA ILE A 515 3.72 10.00 -18.78
C ILE A 515 2.20 10.06 -18.62
N VAL A 516 1.51 9.09 -19.21
CA VAL A 516 0.05 8.97 -19.19
C VAL A 516 -0.31 7.60 -18.62
N GLN A 517 -1.28 7.56 -17.72
CA GLN A 517 -1.94 6.34 -17.26
C GLN A 517 -3.15 6.08 -18.15
N THR A 518 -3.08 5.02 -18.94
CA THR A 518 -4.07 4.71 -20.00
C THR A 518 -5.06 3.61 -19.63
N GLN A 519 -4.88 2.98 -18.48
CA GLN A 519 -5.73 1.87 -18.03
C GLN A 519 -7.20 2.29 -17.87
N THR A 520 -8.11 1.37 -18.18
CA THR A 520 -9.56 1.57 -18.01
C THR A 520 -10.02 0.99 -16.68
N GLY A 521 -10.75 1.74 -15.85
CA GLY A 521 -11.22 1.24 -14.53
C GLY A 521 -11.34 2.30 -13.44
N GLY A 522 -10.96 3.55 -13.71
CA GLY A 522 -11.23 4.71 -12.84
C GLY A 522 -10.27 4.88 -11.65
N THR A 523 -9.43 3.90 -11.34
CA THR A 523 -8.33 4.05 -10.37
C THR A 523 -7.04 4.45 -11.08
N PHE A 524 -6.47 5.58 -10.67
CA PHE A 524 -5.10 5.96 -11.02
C PHE A 524 -4.19 5.59 -9.87
N PHE A 525 -3.02 5.04 -10.19
CA PHE A 525 -2.06 4.58 -9.21
C PHE A 525 -0.95 5.61 -9.10
N ARG A 526 -0.94 6.38 -8.01
CA ARG A 526 0.16 7.29 -7.72
C ARG A 526 1.41 6.47 -7.45
N MET A 527 2.53 6.82 -8.09
CA MET A 527 3.80 6.15 -7.84
C MET A 527 5.00 7.07 -8.10
N PRO A 528 6.07 7.00 -7.27
CA PRO A 528 7.36 7.58 -7.60
C PRO A 528 8.06 6.72 -8.67
N VAL A 529 7.92 7.07 -9.94
CA VAL A 529 8.46 6.28 -11.05
C VAL A 529 9.94 6.59 -11.25
N LYS A 530 10.81 5.65 -10.84
CA LYS A 530 12.24 5.73 -11.13
C LYS A 530 12.45 5.80 -12.64
N THR A 531 13.14 6.84 -13.12
CA THR A 531 13.32 7.14 -14.53
C THR A 531 14.79 7.42 -14.80
N GLN A 532 15.37 6.66 -15.72
CA GLN A 532 16.73 6.85 -16.19
C GLN A 532 16.71 7.58 -17.53
N PHE A 533 17.28 8.78 -17.57
CA PHE A 533 17.57 9.51 -18.80
C PHE A 533 18.97 9.13 -19.30
N VAL A 534 19.03 8.46 -20.44
CA VAL A 534 20.29 8.18 -21.15
C VAL A 534 20.60 9.38 -22.03
N LYS A 535 21.72 10.03 -21.76
CA LYS A 535 22.21 11.22 -22.48
C LYS A 535 23.48 10.89 -23.25
N THR A 536 23.86 11.75 -24.18
CA THR A 536 25.16 11.64 -24.89
C THR A 536 26.36 11.65 -23.96
N GLY A 537 26.27 12.33 -22.80
CA GLY A 537 27.33 12.43 -21.79
C GLY A 537 27.25 11.42 -20.64
N GLY A 538 26.27 10.51 -20.61
CA GLY A 538 26.08 9.54 -19.52
C GLY A 538 24.62 9.34 -19.13
N THR A 539 24.34 8.76 -17.96
CA THR A 539 22.97 8.57 -17.45
C THR A 539 22.65 9.53 -16.32
N LEU A 540 21.36 9.84 -16.15
CA LEU A 540 20.80 10.52 -14.99
C LEU A 540 19.62 9.70 -14.49
N ASP A 541 19.73 9.16 -13.27
CA ASP A 541 18.63 8.49 -12.59
C ASP A 541 17.91 9.51 -11.70
N THR A 542 16.59 9.59 -11.81
CA THR A 542 15.74 10.43 -10.97
C THR A 542 14.40 9.75 -10.72
N THR A 543 13.60 10.28 -9.81
CA THR A 543 12.18 9.95 -9.73
C THR A 543 11.36 10.93 -10.56
N ILE A 544 10.35 10.42 -11.27
CA ILE A 544 9.23 11.18 -11.81
C ILE A 544 7.95 10.63 -11.16
N TRP A 545 7.31 11.41 -10.30
CA TRP A 545 6.02 11.01 -9.73
C TRP A 545 4.96 10.91 -10.80
N SER A 546 4.27 9.77 -10.96
CA SER A 546 3.02 9.64 -11.73
C SER A 546 1.82 9.89 -10.81
N GLU A 547 0.99 10.87 -11.15
CA GLU A 547 -0.09 11.39 -10.31
C GLU A 547 -1.28 11.73 -11.23
N GLY A 548 -2.29 10.86 -11.21
CA GLY A 548 -3.48 10.98 -12.06
C GLY A 548 -3.30 10.43 -13.48
N SER A 549 -4.11 10.95 -14.41
CA SER A 549 -4.23 10.42 -15.77
C SER A 549 -3.07 10.79 -16.68
N ALA A 550 -2.50 11.99 -16.55
CA ALA A 550 -1.43 12.46 -17.42
C ALA A 550 -0.56 13.50 -16.74
N GLN A 551 0.72 13.51 -17.10
CA GLN A 551 1.67 14.51 -16.65
C GLN A 551 2.61 14.92 -17.76
N PHE A 552 2.96 16.19 -17.72
CA PHE A 552 3.83 16.82 -18.68
C PHE A 552 4.96 17.55 -17.97
N LEU A 553 6.17 17.32 -18.42
CA LEU A 553 7.38 17.91 -17.87
C LEU A 553 8.23 18.44 -19.02
N THR A 554 8.68 19.68 -18.89
CA THR A 554 9.78 20.22 -19.70
C THR A 554 11.01 20.26 -18.81
N LEU A 555 12.04 19.51 -19.17
CA LEU A 555 13.32 19.42 -18.45
C LEU A 555 14.44 19.98 -19.33
N HIS A 556 15.43 20.66 -18.76
CA HIS A 556 16.57 21.22 -19.52
C HIS A 556 17.85 20.47 -19.18
N PHE A 557 18.60 20.03 -20.20
CA PHE A 557 19.86 19.30 -20.05
C PHE A 557 20.99 19.96 -20.83
N ALA A 558 22.23 19.81 -20.35
CA ALA A 558 23.42 20.18 -21.13
C ALA A 558 23.66 19.22 -22.32
N ASP A 559 23.30 17.95 -22.16
CA ASP A 559 23.47 16.90 -23.16
C ASP A 559 22.13 16.46 -23.74
N SER A 560 22.13 16.01 -24.99
CA SER A 560 20.92 15.45 -25.62
C SER A 560 20.55 14.13 -24.94
N VAL A 561 19.27 13.99 -24.58
CA VAL A 561 18.68 12.71 -24.18
C VAL A 561 18.45 11.85 -25.43
N THR A 562 18.91 10.61 -25.39
CA THR A 562 18.86 9.66 -26.50
C THR A 562 17.96 8.45 -26.21
N ASN A 563 17.73 8.15 -24.93
CA ASN A 563 16.80 7.11 -24.50
C ASN A 563 16.26 7.40 -23.09
N ILE A 564 15.09 6.85 -22.77
CA ILE A 564 14.50 6.91 -21.43
C ILE A 564 14.12 5.50 -21.02
N VAL A 565 14.62 5.06 -19.87
CA VAL A 565 14.24 3.78 -19.26
C VAL A 565 13.37 4.07 -18.05
N VAL A 566 12.10 3.69 -18.16
CA VAL A 566 11.12 3.82 -17.06
C VAL A 566 11.19 2.59 -16.18
N ASP A 567 11.30 2.82 -14.89
CA ASP A 567 11.39 1.84 -13.81
C ASP A 567 12.41 0.73 -14.13
N PRO A 568 13.71 1.08 -14.23
CA PRO A 568 14.75 0.19 -14.76
C PRO A 568 14.96 -1.08 -13.91
N GLN A 569 14.69 -1.00 -12.62
CA GLN A 569 14.76 -2.14 -11.68
C GLN A 569 13.43 -2.88 -11.53
N GLN A 570 12.35 -2.40 -12.16
CA GLN A 570 11.03 -3.02 -12.15
C GLN A 570 10.38 -3.07 -10.76
N TRP A 571 10.47 -1.95 -10.03
CA TRP A 571 9.86 -1.79 -8.71
C TRP A 571 8.34 -1.72 -8.74
N ILE A 572 7.73 -1.42 -9.89
CA ILE A 572 6.31 -1.13 -10.01
C ILE A 572 5.62 -2.26 -10.77
N LEU A 573 4.48 -2.73 -10.25
CA LEU A 573 3.59 -3.61 -11.00
C LEU A 573 2.90 -2.78 -12.10
N ARG A 574 3.35 -2.91 -13.35
CA ARG A 574 2.92 -2.02 -14.46
C ARG A 574 3.20 -2.59 -15.85
N THR A 575 2.57 -1.97 -16.84
CA THR A 575 3.04 -2.00 -18.24
C THR A 575 3.65 -0.64 -18.63
N VAL A 576 4.56 -0.63 -19.60
CA VAL A 576 5.04 0.61 -20.25
C VAL A 576 5.01 0.41 -21.75
N THR A 577 4.42 1.37 -22.45
CA THR A 577 4.51 1.51 -23.90
C THR A 577 5.15 2.86 -24.22
N THR A 578 6.19 2.89 -25.06
CA THR A 578 6.73 4.14 -25.59
C THR A 578 6.14 4.42 -26.95
N VAL A 579 5.56 5.60 -27.13
CA VAL A 579 4.93 6.02 -28.39
C VAL A 579 5.66 7.23 -28.98
N PRO A 580 5.66 7.39 -30.32
CA PRO A 580 6.26 8.56 -30.97
C PRO A 580 5.67 9.87 -30.44
N PHE A 581 6.52 10.88 -30.31
CA PHE A 581 6.08 12.20 -29.87
C PHE A 581 5.17 12.86 -30.90
N GLY A 582 3.89 12.99 -30.55
CA GLY A 582 2.87 13.66 -31.34
C GLY A 582 2.98 15.18 -31.28
N MET A 583 2.10 15.87 -32.01
CA MET A 583 1.94 17.32 -31.87
C MET A 583 1.44 17.63 -30.45
N ARG A 584 2.10 18.58 -29.77
CA ARG A 584 1.74 19.01 -28.44
C ARG A 584 1.91 20.52 -28.26
N VAL A 585 0.88 21.18 -27.74
CA VAL A 585 0.93 22.55 -27.22
C VAL A 585 1.77 22.55 -25.96
N VAL A 586 2.75 23.46 -25.89
CA VAL A 586 3.66 23.66 -24.73
C VAL A 586 3.66 25.12 -24.28
N THR A 587 2.55 25.80 -24.53
CA THR A 587 2.41 27.22 -24.28
C THR A 587 2.45 27.48 -22.76
N PRO A 588 3.37 28.34 -22.27
CA PRO A 588 3.40 28.70 -20.85
C PRO A 588 2.12 29.44 -20.45
N VAL A 589 1.71 29.36 -19.19
CA VAL A 589 0.56 30.14 -18.65
C VAL A 589 0.71 31.61 -19.06
N PRO A 590 -0.36 32.28 -19.54
CA PRO A 590 -0.29 33.69 -19.89
C PRO A 590 0.15 34.50 -18.66
N PRO A 591 1.20 35.33 -18.77
CA PRO A 591 1.53 36.30 -17.73
C PRO A 591 0.34 37.20 -17.41
N ASP A 592 0.25 37.67 -16.18
CA ASP A 592 -0.76 38.66 -15.82
C ASP A 592 -0.51 39.95 -16.63
N GLY A 593 -1.58 40.49 -17.21
CA GLY A 593 -1.55 41.78 -17.90
C GLY A 593 -2.09 42.90 -17.02
N GLU A 594 -1.90 44.15 -17.43
CA GLU A 594 -2.43 45.33 -16.73
C GLU A 594 -3.23 46.21 -17.68
N VAL A 595 -4.32 46.80 -17.18
CA VAL A 595 -5.09 47.77 -17.96
C VAL A 595 -4.21 48.96 -18.38
N GLY A 596 -4.19 49.25 -19.68
CA GLY A 596 -3.49 50.39 -20.25
C GLY A 596 -2.02 50.14 -20.65
N LEU A 597 -1.45 48.98 -20.33
CA LEU A 597 -0.09 48.62 -20.72
C LEU A 597 -0.06 47.71 -21.98
N PRO A 598 0.91 47.86 -22.89
CA PRO A 598 1.11 46.92 -23.98
C PRO A 598 1.38 45.50 -23.45
N TYR A 599 0.71 44.53 -24.04
CA TYR A 599 0.82 43.11 -23.71
C TYR A 599 1.18 42.30 -24.95
N SER A 600 2.05 41.31 -24.79
CA SER A 600 2.42 40.37 -25.84
C SER A 600 2.77 39.02 -25.24
N TRP A 601 2.08 37.98 -25.70
CA TRP A 601 2.30 36.61 -25.29
C TRP A 601 2.11 35.66 -26.46
N LYS A 602 2.95 34.64 -26.55
CA LYS A 602 3.01 33.74 -27.69
C LYS A 602 2.65 32.33 -27.26
N LEU A 603 1.82 31.69 -28.09
CA LEU A 603 1.48 30.29 -28.01
C LEU A 603 2.56 29.47 -28.73
N GLU A 604 2.95 28.38 -28.09
CA GLU A 604 3.99 27.47 -28.55
C GLU A 604 3.47 26.04 -28.67
N THR A 605 3.89 25.38 -29.75
CA THR A 605 3.60 23.99 -30.07
C THR A 605 4.89 23.33 -30.56
N ILE A 606 5.06 22.07 -30.19
CA ILE A 606 6.14 21.19 -30.60
C ILE A 606 5.57 19.90 -31.20
N GLY A 607 6.38 19.13 -31.93
CA GLY A 607 5.89 17.92 -32.59
C GLY A 607 5.00 18.21 -33.81
N GLY A 608 4.39 17.19 -34.42
CA GLY A 608 3.60 17.38 -35.65
C GLY A 608 4.43 17.88 -36.85
N VAL A 609 3.75 18.29 -37.91
CA VAL A 609 4.37 18.80 -39.15
C VAL A 609 4.14 20.31 -39.27
N THR A 610 5.21 21.10 -39.32
CA THR A 610 5.09 22.56 -39.54
C THR A 610 4.69 22.88 -40.98
N PRO A 611 4.00 24.01 -41.27
CA PRO A 611 3.62 25.08 -40.34
C PRO A 611 2.43 24.72 -39.46
N TYR A 612 2.36 25.35 -38.28
CA TYR A 612 1.20 25.27 -37.39
C TYR A 612 0.23 26.40 -37.69
N HIS A 613 -1.07 26.11 -37.59
CA HIS A 613 -2.16 27.07 -37.72
C HIS A 613 -2.93 27.15 -36.41
N TRP A 614 -2.97 28.34 -35.82
CA TRP A 614 -3.64 28.59 -34.56
C TRP A 614 -4.96 29.32 -34.78
N THR A 615 -6.01 28.91 -34.09
CA THR A 615 -7.31 29.61 -34.12
C THR A 615 -7.93 29.65 -32.72
N LEU A 616 -8.73 30.68 -32.45
CA LEU A 616 -9.58 30.68 -31.27
C LEU A 616 -10.82 29.83 -31.53
N LEU A 617 -11.07 28.87 -30.65
CA LEU A 617 -12.22 27.98 -30.72
C LEU A 617 -13.44 28.56 -29.99
N GLY A 618 -13.23 29.37 -28.95
CA GLY A 618 -14.30 30.07 -28.21
C GLY A 618 -13.84 30.70 -26.89
N GLY A 619 -14.75 31.39 -26.22
CA GLY A 619 -14.49 32.18 -25.01
C GLY A 619 -14.11 33.63 -25.30
N ASP A 620 -13.81 34.38 -24.25
CA ASP A 620 -13.53 35.82 -24.32
C ASP A 620 -12.03 36.06 -24.11
N LEU A 621 -11.40 36.78 -25.04
CA LEU A 621 -10.10 37.39 -24.78
C LEU A 621 -10.27 38.62 -23.90
N PRO A 622 -9.22 39.03 -23.16
CA PRO A 622 -9.23 40.31 -22.49
C PRO A 622 -9.50 41.47 -23.46
N TYR A 623 -10.40 42.37 -23.08
CA TYR A 623 -10.79 43.50 -23.93
C TYR A 623 -9.56 44.35 -24.31
N GLY A 624 -9.35 44.59 -25.61
CA GLY A 624 -8.21 45.35 -26.13
C GLY A 624 -7.00 44.49 -26.52
N LEU A 625 -7.08 43.17 -26.32
CA LEU A 625 -6.15 42.19 -26.89
C LEU A 625 -6.75 41.51 -28.13
N GLU A 626 -5.89 41.19 -29.09
CA GLU A 626 -6.24 40.47 -30.32
C GLU A 626 -5.39 39.19 -30.44
N PHE A 627 -5.98 38.14 -31.02
CA PHE A 627 -5.28 36.90 -31.33
C PHE A 627 -4.87 36.85 -32.79
N ASN A 628 -3.58 36.78 -33.04
CA ASN A 628 -3.01 36.64 -34.37
C ASN A 628 -2.69 35.17 -34.66
N GLY A 629 -3.69 34.46 -35.19
CA GLY A 629 -3.69 33.01 -35.36
C GLY A 629 -2.94 32.47 -36.59
N ASP A 630 -2.83 33.26 -37.67
CA ASP A 630 -2.50 32.72 -39.00
C ASP A 630 -1.01 32.45 -39.25
N THR A 631 -0.10 32.76 -38.31
CA THR A 631 1.34 32.45 -38.54
C THR A 631 2.21 32.28 -37.30
N ILE A 632 1.84 32.86 -36.14
CA ILE A 632 2.73 32.91 -34.96
C ILE A 632 2.02 32.49 -33.67
N GLY A 633 0.68 32.57 -33.62
CA GLY A 633 -0.10 32.26 -32.43
C GLY A 633 0.17 33.25 -31.31
N THR A 634 -0.01 34.56 -31.53
CA THR A 634 0.30 35.58 -30.52
C THR A 634 -0.96 36.31 -30.05
N VAL A 635 -1.08 36.50 -28.74
CA VAL A 635 -2.03 37.44 -28.12
C VAL A 635 -1.29 38.75 -27.88
N THR A 636 -1.74 39.83 -28.51
CA THR A 636 -1.09 41.14 -28.42
C THR A 636 -2.12 42.26 -28.31
N GLY A 637 -1.77 43.37 -27.69
CA GLY A 637 -2.62 44.58 -27.64
C GLY A 637 -2.42 45.38 -26.37
N THR A 638 -3.44 46.11 -25.96
CA THR A 638 -3.44 46.86 -24.70
C THR A 638 -4.75 46.57 -23.97
N PRO A 639 -4.72 45.86 -22.82
CA PRO A 639 -5.93 45.53 -22.09
C PRO A 639 -6.64 46.81 -21.64
N THR A 640 -7.98 46.79 -21.66
CA THR A 640 -8.81 47.95 -21.30
C THR A 640 -9.71 47.68 -20.09
N TRP A 641 -9.72 46.44 -19.59
CA TRP A 641 -10.59 46.01 -18.51
C TRP A 641 -9.93 44.94 -17.63
N ALA A 642 -9.98 45.15 -16.32
CA ALA A 642 -9.44 44.22 -15.34
C ALA A 642 -10.45 43.11 -15.02
N ALA A 643 -10.08 41.86 -15.28
CA ALA A 643 -10.82 40.65 -14.95
C ALA A 643 -9.96 39.43 -15.28
N THR A 644 -10.39 38.23 -14.86
CA THR A 644 -9.88 36.98 -15.41
C THR A 644 -10.78 36.52 -16.56
N PHE A 645 -10.18 36.36 -17.74
CA PHE A 645 -10.84 35.95 -18.96
C PHE A 645 -10.52 34.49 -19.28
N TYR A 646 -11.48 33.78 -19.90
CA TYR A 646 -11.34 32.37 -20.24
C TYR A 646 -11.58 32.15 -21.73
N TYR A 647 -10.61 31.56 -22.43
CA TYR A 647 -10.70 31.25 -23.85
C TYR A 647 -9.99 29.95 -24.22
N ASN A 648 -10.42 29.37 -25.34
CA ASN A 648 -9.88 28.14 -25.90
C ASN A 648 -9.19 28.44 -27.22
N ALA A 649 -7.96 27.96 -27.37
CA ALA A 649 -7.23 27.98 -28.64
C ALA A 649 -7.06 26.56 -29.17
N ILE A 650 -7.06 26.40 -30.49
CA ILE A 650 -6.75 25.15 -31.18
C ILE A 650 -5.59 25.37 -32.14
N VAL A 651 -4.59 24.49 -32.07
CA VAL A 651 -3.51 24.39 -33.06
C VAL A 651 -3.81 23.24 -34.00
N THR A 652 -3.52 23.41 -35.29
CA THR A 652 -3.55 22.37 -36.32
C THR A 652 -2.22 22.33 -37.05
N ASP A 653 -1.63 21.14 -37.23
CA ASP A 653 -0.42 20.95 -38.02
C ASP A 653 -0.71 20.78 -39.53
N SER A 654 0.33 20.73 -40.35
CA SER A 654 0.23 20.59 -41.81
C SER A 654 0.25 19.13 -42.30
N ASP A 655 0.11 18.16 -41.40
CA ASP A 655 0.14 16.72 -41.73
C ASP A 655 -1.10 16.31 -42.55
N SER A 656 -1.10 15.11 -43.14
CA SER A 656 -2.22 14.58 -43.92
C SER A 656 -2.56 13.14 -43.48
N PRO A 657 -3.58 12.93 -42.62
CA PRO A 657 -4.54 13.94 -42.14
C PRO A 657 -3.93 14.89 -41.08
N PRO A 658 -4.40 16.14 -41.01
CA PRO A 658 -3.89 17.12 -40.05
C PRO A 658 -4.26 16.71 -38.63
N LYS A 659 -3.33 16.96 -37.71
CA LYS A 659 -3.52 16.75 -36.27
C LYS A 659 -3.88 18.08 -35.63
N SER A 660 -4.82 18.06 -34.69
CA SER A 660 -5.23 19.25 -33.95
C SER A 660 -5.20 19.01 -32.44
N GLN A 661 -4.89 20.05 -31.67
CA GLN A 661 -4.98 20.02 -30.21
C GLN A 661 -5.59 21.32 -29.68
N THR A 662 -6.53 21.19 -28.75
CA THR A 662 -7.17 22.32 -28.07
C THR A 662 -6.55 22.53 -26.69
N ILE A 663 -6.41 23.79 -26.29
CA ILE A 663 -5.96 24.20 -24.96
C ILE A 663 -6.86 25.33 -24.43
N SER A 664 -7.07 25.36 -23.12
CA SER A 664 -7.85 26.39 -22.43
C SER A 664 -6.93 27.28 -21.60
N PHE A 665 -7.17 28.59 -21.63
CA PHE A 665 -6.41 29.57 -20.86
C PHE A 665 -7.33 30.34 -19.91
N ALA A 666 -6.78 30.69 -18.74
CA ALA A 666 -7.29 31.71 -17.85
C ALA A 666 -6.27 32.85 -17.86
N HIS A 667 -6.67 34.05 -18.28
CA HIS A 667 -5.78 35.18 -18.48
C HIS A 667 -6.26 36.33 -17.60
N THR A 668 -5.48 36.66 -16.58
CA THR A 668 -5.82 37.70 -15.60
C THR A 668 -5.26 39.03 -16.05
N ILE A 669 -6.13 40.04 -16.05
CA ILE A 669 -5.75 41.44 -16.21
C ILE A 669 -6.00 42.16 -14.88
N GLY A 670 -4.93 42.71 -14.29
CA GLY A 670 -4.97 43.57 -13.12
C GLY A 670 -5.50 44.96 -13.46
N ASN A 671 -5.95 45.69 -12.44
CA ASN A 671 -6.30 47.10 -12.60
C ASN A 671 -5.08 47.90 -13.06
N ALA A 672 -5.31 48.98 -13.79
CA ALA A 672 -4.26 49.97 -14.01
C ALA A 672 -3.80 50.44 -12.61
N VAL A 673 -2.53 50.22 -12.27
CA VAL A 673 -1.98 50.76 -11.03
C VAL A 673 -2.20 52.28 -11.08
N ALA A 674 -2.91 52.81 -10.09
CA ALA A 674 -3.25 54.22 -10.02
C ALA A 674 -1.97 55.02 -9.79
N HIS A 675 -1.35 55.44 -10.89
CA HIS A 675 -0.04 56.10 -10.96
C HIS A 675 1.12 55.18 -10.51
N PRO A 676 2.15 54.97 -11.35
CA PRO A 676 3.37 54.29 -10.89
C PRO A 676 3.96 55.07 -9.70
N VAL A 677 4.13 54.38 -8.58
CA VAL A 677 4.70 54.97 -7.37
C VAL A 677 6.20 55.10 -7.61
N CYS A 678 6.68 56.34 -7.62
CA CYS A 678 8.11 56.63 -7.62
C CYS A 678 8.76 55.87 -6.44
N GLY A 679 9.84 55.15 -6.70
CA GLY A 679 10.55 54.36 -5.69
C GLY A 679 10.09 52.92 -5.47
N ASP A 680 8.92 52.52 -5.98
CA ASP A 680 8.48 51.11 -6.05
C ASP A 680 9.00 50.50 -7.36
N ALA A 681 10.28 50.15 -7.35
CA ALA A 681 11.06 49.73 -8.51
C ALA A 681 10.73 48.31 -8.97
N ASN A 682 10.31 47.44 -8.05
CA ASN A 682 9.97 46.05 -8.33
C ASN A 682 8.46 45.85 -8.67
N ALA A 683 7.64 46.91 -8.51
CA ALA A 683 6.21 46.95 -8.78
C ALA A 683 5.34 46.08 -7.85
N ASP A 684 5.75 45.90 -6.59
CA ASP A 684 5.00 45.14 -5.59
C ASP A 684 4.07 45.98 -4.69
N GLU A 685 3.98 47.29 -4.98
CA GLU A 685 3.18 48.29 -4.27
C GLU A 685 3.73 48.74 -2.90
N ASP A 686 4.87 48.20 -2.46
CA ASP A 686 5.61 48.65 -1.30
C ASP A 686 6.88 49.43 -1.73
N ILE A 687 7.37 50.35 -0.89
CA ILE A 687 8.69 50.98 -1.09
C ILE A 687 9.60 50.52 0.04
N ASP A 688 10.41 49.51 -0.23
CA ASP A 688 11.26 48.86 0.76
C ASP A 688 12.66 48.49 0.24
N ILE A 689 13.39 47.69 1.01
CA ILE A 689 14.78 47.33 0.65
C ILE A 689 14.85 46.52 -0.65
N SER A 690 13.80 45.79 -1.01
CA SER A 690 13.75 44.98 -2.22
C SER A 690 13.79 45.85 -3.49
N ASP A 691 13.27 47.08 -3.44
CA ASP A 691 13.37 48.06 -4.53
C ASP A 691 14.80 48.53 -4.77
N ALA A 692 15.53 48.79 -3.68
CA ALA A 692 16.94 49.14 -3.77
C ALA A 692 17.77 47.98 -4.35
N VAL A 693 17.45 46.74 -3.96
CA VAL A 693 18.09 45.53 -4.51
C VAL A 693 17.75 45.36 -5.99
N TYR A 694 16.51 45.59 -6.39
CA TYR A 694 16.04 45.54 -7.77
C TYR A 694 16.79 46.57 -8.64
N LEU A 695 16.94 47.81 -8.17
CA LEU A 695 17.71 48.85 -8.89
C LEU A 695 19.19 48.50 -9.00
N ILE A 696 19.81 47.94 -7.96
CA ILE A 696 21.22 47.48 -8.03
C ILE A 696 21.36 46.37 -9.09
N ALA A 697 20.41 45.44 -9.14
CA ALA A 697 20.42 44.37 -10.13
C ALA A 697 20.27 44.92 -11.57
N TYR A 698 19.38 45.89 -11.77
CA TYR A 698 19.23 46.60 -13.04
C TYR A 698 20.50 47.35 -13.45
N ILE A 699 21.03 48.20 -12.58
CA ILE A 699 22.17 49.10 -12.88
C ILE A 699 23.48 48.32 -13.10
N PHE A 700 23.74 47.30 -12.29
CA PHE A 700 25.06 46.65 -12.25
C PHE A 700 25.09 45.20 -12.72
N SER A 701 23.94 44.52 -12.76
CA SER A 701 23.88 43.06 -13.00
C SER A 701 23.05 42.66 -14.22
N GLY A 702 22.62 43.63 -15.04
CA GLY A 702 21.82 43.36 -16.25
C GLY A 702 20.39 42.88 -15.96
N GLY A 703 19.86 43.19 -14.77
CA GLY A 703 18.48 42.90 -14.41
C GLY A 703 17.45 43.66 -15.27
N PRO A 704 16.16 43.32 -15.17
CA PRO A 704 15.09 44.00 -15.90
C PRO A 704 14.96 45.47 -15.49
N ALA A 705 14.62 46.34 -16.45
CA ALA A 705 14.38 47.77 -16.18
C ALA A 705 13.04 47.97 -15.44
N PRO A 706 12.97 48.87 -14.44
CA PRO A 706 11.71 49.29 -13.84
C PRO A 706 10.75 49.81 -14.93
N THR A 707 9.52 49.30 -14.92
CA THR A 707 8.52 49.61 -15.95
C THR A 707 7.20 50.06 -15.29
N PRO A 708 6.70 51.28 -15.55
CA PRO A 708 7.36 52.36 -16.31
C PRO A 708 8.60 52.92 -15.59
N THR A 709 9.50 53.57 -16.33
CA THR A 709 10.82 54.05 -15.83
C THR A 709 10.73 54.89 -14.55
N ILE A 710 9.64 55.64 -14.36
CA ILE A 710 9.39 56.47 -13.17
C ILE A 710 9.35 55.67 -11.85
N ARG A 711 9.13 54.36 -11.89
CA ARG A 711 9.21 53.47 -10.73
C ARG A 711 10.63 53.40 -10.13
N GLY A 712 11.64 53.44 -10.99
CA GLY A 712 13.05 53.38 -10.58
C GLY A 712 13.75 54.72 -10.40
N ASP A 713 13.10 55.82 -10.79
CA ASP A 713 13.59 57.20 -10.68
C ASP A 713 13.12 57.78 -9.34
N ALA A 714 13.70 57.29 -8.25
CA ALA A 714 13.30 57.58 -6.88
C ALA A 714 13.57 59.05 -6.48
N ASP A 715 14.53 59.71 -7.13
CA ASP A 715 14.85 61.12 -6.89
C ASP A 715 14.26 62.10 -7.91
N CYS A 716 13.49 61.57 -8.88
CA CYS A 716 12.76 62.32 -9.91
C CYS A 716 13.64 63.19 -10.81
N THR A 717 14.86 62.73 -11.09
CA THR A 717 15.81 63.40 -11.98
C THR A 717 15.59 63.06 -13.45
N GLY A 718 14.75 62.06 -13.74
CA GLY A 718 14.46 61.59 -15.10
C GLY A 718 15.44 60.53 -15.60
N SER A 719 16.30 60.01 -14.73
CA SER A 719 17.29 58.98 -15.05
C SER A 719 17.42 58.01 -13.89
N ILE A 720 17.40 56.69 -14.17
CA ILE A 720 17.67 55.66 -13.18
C ILE A 720 19.17 55.44 -13.08
N ASP A 721 19.78 55.87 -11.97
CA ASP A 721 21.20 55.67 -11.67
C ASP A 721 21.45 55.37 -10.18
N ILE A 722 22.72 55.41 -9.76
CA ILE A 722 23.10 55.08 -8.38
C ILE A 722 22.49 56.06 -7.35
N SER A 723 22.15 57.28 -7.75
CA SER A 723 21.53 58.27 -6.87
C SER A 723 20.12 57.85 -6.43
N ASP A 724 19.36 57.13 -7.25
CA ASP A 724 18.05 56.56 -6.88
C ASP A 724 18.17 55.49 -5.80
N VAL A 725 19.19 54.63 -5.90
CA VAL A 725 19.50 53.64 -4.86
C VAL A 725 19.84 54.34 -3.54
N VAL A 726 20.66 55.39 -3.60
CA VAL A 726 21.03 56.19 -2.43
C VAL A 726 19.80 56.91 -1.84
N TYR A 727 18.90 57.38 -2.68
CA TYR A 727 17.65 58.03 -2.27
C TYR A 727 16.73 57.03 -1.54
N LEU A 728 16.51 55.85 -2.10
CA LEU A 728 15.71 54.78 -1.48
C LEU A 728 16.29 54.35 -0.13
N VAL A 729 17.60 54.07 -0.06
CA VAL A 729 18.24 53.69 1.21
C VAL A 729 18.11 54.80 2.26
N SER A 730 18.18 56.06 1.85
CA SER A 730 17.99 57.21 2.75
C SER A 730 16.54 57.35 3.21
N TYR A 731 15.56 57.11 2.33
CA TYR A 731 14.14 57.08 2.68
C TYR A 731 13.84 55.94 3.68
N ILE A 732 14.27 54.72 3.37
CA ILE A 732 13.97 53.51 4.16
C ILE A 732 14.62 53.56 5.56
N PHE A 733 15.89 53.99 5.65
CA PHE A 733 16.68 53.83 6.90
C PHE A 733 17.07 55.14 7.59
N ALA A 734 17.04 56.29 6.90
CA ALA A 734 17.56 57.55 7.43
C ALA A 734 16.50 58.66 7.58
N GLY A 735 15.22 58.34 7.41
CA GLY A 735 14.11 59.30 7.53
C GLY A 735 14.07 60.33 6.40
N GLY A 736 14.55 59.95 5.21
CA GLY A 736 14.47 60.76 4.00
C GLY A 736 13.02 61.03 3.55
N SER A 737 12.84 61.97 2.62
CA SER A 737 11.55 62.30 2.05
C SER A 737 10.98 61.14 1.21
N THR A 738 9.67 60.93 1.29
CA THR A 738 8.97 59.94 0.45
C THR A 738 9.22 60.26 -1.02
N PRO A 739 9.61 59.27 -1.85
CA PRO A 739 9.73 59.48 -3.28
C PRO A 739 8.38 59.92 -3.85
N GLN A 740 8.31 61.10 -4.45
CA GLN A 740 7.11 61.63 -5.08
C GLN A 740 7.47 62.39 -6.35
N CYS A 741 7.30 61.73 -7.50
CA CYS A 741 7.38 62.39 -8.79
C CYS A 741 6.00 62.96 -9.17
N PRO A 742 5.95 64.16 -9.77
CA PRO A 742 4.71 64.80 -10.18
C PRO A 742 3.99 64.10 -11.34
#